data_AF-A0A0G1Z9B7-F1
#
_entry.id   AF-A0A0G1Z9B7-F1
#
_cell.length_a   1.000
_cell.length_b   1.000
_cell.length_c   1.000
_cell.angle_alpha   90.00
_cell.angle_beta   90.00
_cell.angle_gamma   90.00
#
_symmetry.space_group_name_H-M   'P 1'
#
loop_
_entity.id
_entity.type
_entity.pdbx_description
1 polymer ?
#
loop_
_entity_poly.entity_id
_entity_poly.type
_entity_poly.pdbx_seq_one_letter_code
_entity_poly.pdbx_strand_id
1 'polypeptide(L)'
;MTENYRSKQNILDRAYDFIQLNNPNRLEARLVKATGLIGSELESKVIKKLTSTNKGKGIFEHIHVKSLEDEVLGVVKKMVELKKKHTKLSWNDFAVLVRANDAATPFMNSLAYHNIPYQYVASRGLFSKPEVMDLISYLKLLDNYHESGALFRVLSMAVYEFRLMDIMRLMEFARRKNISLFETLMKVRSISNLDPQTIEKVIKFMETMKKHAEATKTQNVAQVLYQFMNDSGLMKQYTRNVNREKAEKILNIREFFSYVTEFEHREDDASVKRFVEQLDLAIESGEEGSLAGLSEEGPEAVKIMTIHAAKGLEFTYVFLVNLVDKRFPTIERKDPIEIPDGLIKETIPEGDVHLEEERRLFYVGVTRAKDGVFFTSADDYGGARKKKLSRFLHEIGFGEPARKTTIPKQASLLDNRFQDPLGAKLKKEAPSFEELLPHKFSFTQLKAFETCPYQYRFAHILKVPVRGKGVFSFGKSIHQTMKDFYTLVQKRLKPDLFTQENAETRPVVSLKEFMDLFEKNWIDEWYDSAAHMAERKTQGKKFLEEFYGKHANSLTSPKFLEQPFNIKIGEYTLKGVIDRVDVLERKKGGDSVEIIDYKTGRVPKSKRDADLEQLLIYAIASKEVFGDEPKKMTYYFLDDNQEFSFEPNDAEIRKVKERIRGTIDMIKTSDFKPTPSVHVCKNCDFKDICEYRVLS
;
A
#
# COMPACT_ATOMS: atom_id res chain seq x y z
N MET A 1 36.13 29.97 3.56
CA MET A 1 35.05 30.88 4.01
C MET A 1 34.56 30.42 5.37
N THR A 2 34.69 31.27 6.38
CA THR A 2 34.29 31.03 7.78
C THR A 2 33.15 31.95 8.24
N GLU A 3 32.79 32.95 7.45
CA GLU A 3 31.73 33.91 7.76
C GLU A 3 30.35 33.37 7.35
N ASN A 4 29.40 33.42 8.27
CA ASN A 4 28.00 33.08 8.06
C ASN A 4 27.15 34.35 8.15
N TYR A 5 26.67 34.82 7.00
CA TYR A 5 25.84 36.03 6.91
C TYR A 5 24.36 35.81 7.30
N ARG A 6 24.00 34.62 7.80
CA ARG A 6 22.62 34.12 7.81
C ARG A 6 22.09 33.87 9.22
N SER A 7 22.68 32.91 9.91
CA SER A 7 22.26 32.44 11.24
C SER A 7 22.96 33.23 12.34
N LYS A 8 22.24 33.45 13.45
CA LYS A 8 22.82 34.10 14.64
C LYS A 8 23.85 33.21 15.33
N GLN A 9 24.83 33.84 15.99
CA GLN A 9 26.00 33.16 16.56
C GLN A 9 25.64 32.03 17.55
N ASN A 10 24.64 32.24 18.40
CA ASN A 10 24.26 31.24 19.40
C ASN A 10 23.67 29.95 18.79
N ILE A 11 23.03 30.02 17.62
CA ILE A 11 22.52 28.85 16.91
C ILE A 11 23.70 28.10 16.28
N LEU A 12 24.65 28.84 15.69
CA LEU A 12 25.85 28.26 15.07
C LEU A 12 26.76 27.59 16.09
N ASP A 13 26.99 28.21 17.26
CA ASP A 13 27.80 27.64 18.33
C ASP A 13 27.20 26.32 18.82
N ARG A 14 25.89 26.29 19.11
CA ARG A 14 25.21 25.07 19.58
C ARG A 14 25.16 23.96 18.54
N ALA A 15 24.95 24.31 17.27
CA ALA A 15 25.02 23.35 16.18
C ALA A 15 26.44 22.80 16.02
N TYR A 16 27.46 23.65 16.17
CA TYR A 16 28.87 23.26 16.09
C TYR A 16 29.28 22.33 17.25
N ASP A 17 28.90 22.67 18.48
CA ASP A 17 29.15 21.84 19.66
C ASP A 17 28.49 20.45 19.52
N PHE A 18 27.26 20.41 19.00
CA PHE A 18 26.55 19.16 18.73
C PHE A 18 27.27 18.31 17.66
N ILE A 19 27.65 18.89 16.53
CA ILE A 19 28.26 18.11 15.43
C ILE A 19 29.69 17.64 15.76
N GLN A 20 30.35 18.22 16.76
CA GLN A 20 31.63 17.70 17.27
C GLN A 20 31.51 16.29 17.88
N LEU A 21 30.31 15.89 18.33
CA LEU A 21 30.02 14.51 18.77
C LEU A 21 30.08 13.50 17.60
N ASN A 22 30.26 13.97 16.37
CA ASN A 22 30.44 13.18 15.16
C ASN A 22 31.93 12.93 14.80
N ASN A 23 32.85 13.24 15.70
CA ASN A 23 34.27 12.88 15.58
C ASN A 23 34.44 11.38 15.90
N PRO A 24 35.27 10.63 15.15
CA PRO A 24 36.39 11.11 14.33
C PRO A 24 36.08 11.37 12.86
N ASN A 25 34.83 11.20 12.42
CA ASN A 25 34.48 11.18 10.99
C ASN A 25 34.33 12.57 10.34
N ARG A 26 34.70 13.63 11.05
CA ARG A 26 34.83 14.98 10.49
C ARG A 26 36.18 15.16 9.81
N LEU A 27 36.20 15.92 8.71
CA LEU A 27 37.42 16.25 7.97
C LEU A 27 38.52 16.84 8.86
N GLU A 28 38.15 17.70 9.81
CA GLU A 28 39.07 18.31 10.78
C GLU A 28 39.77 17.24 11.63
N ALA A 29 38.99 16.32 12.21
CA ALA A 29 39.54 15.23 13.03
C ALA A 29 40.34 14.22 12.21
N ARG A 30 39.92 13.91 10.97
CA ARG A 30 40.68 13.04 10.05
C ARG A 30 41.99 13.66 9.62
N LEU A 31 42.02 14.97 9.34
CA LEU A 31 43.25 15.69 9.01
C LEU A 31 44.22 15.75 10.19
N VAL A 32 43.72 15.97 11.41
CA VAL A 32 44.54 15.88 12.63
C VAL A 32 45.15 14.48 12.78
N LYS A 33 44.33 13.42 12.67
CA LYS A 33 44.81 12.03 12.72
C LYS A 33 45.84 11.71 11.62
N ALA A 34 45.64 12.22 10.40
CA ALA A 34 46.51 11.91 9.25
C ALA A 34 47.81 12.71 9.20
N THR A 35 47.83 13.94 9.73
CA THR A 35 48.99 14.85 9.64
C THR A 35 49.77 15.00 10.93
N GLY A 36 49.21 14.58 12.08
CA GLY A 36 49.84 14.73 13.41
C GLY A 36 49.92 16.18 13.89
N LEU A 37 49.32 17.14 13.17
CA LEU A 37 49.32 18.56 13.53
C LEU A 37 48.38 18.80 14.72
N ILE A 38 48.90 19.44 15.77
CA ILE A 38 48.15 19.80 16.99
C ILE A 38 48.31 21.31 17.22
N GLY A 39 47.22 22.02 17.46
CA GLY A 39 47.25 23.46 17.79
C GLY A 39 47.22 24.41 16.58
N SER A 40 47.89 25.57 16.72
CA SER A 40 47.76 26.77 15.88
C SER A 40 48.05 26.56 14.38
N GLU A 41 48.81 25.52 14.01
CA GLU A 41 49.09 25.21 12.61
C GLU A 41 47.88 24.61 11.87
N LEU A 42 47.02 23.85 12.55
CA LEU A 42 45.78 23.32 11.97
C LEU A 42 44.68 24.40 11.90
N GLU A 43 44.67 25.28 12.90
CA GLU A 43 43.80 26.47 12.96
C GLU A 43 44.01 27.40 11.75
N SER A 44 45.23 27.51 11.24
CA SER A 44 45.51 28.33 10.05
C SER A 44 45.02 27.73 8.72
N LYS A 45 44.78 26.41 8.64
CA LYS A 45 44.47 25.71 7.37
C LYS A 45 43.02 25.23 7.22
N VAL A 46 42.34 24.79 8.29
CA VAL A 46 40.96 24.23 8.20
C VAL A 46 40.13 24.52 9.47
N ILE A 47 39.80 25.78 9.75
CA ILE A 47 38.73 26.12 10.70
C ILE A 47 37.40 26.17 9.95
N LYS A 48 36.43 25.33 10.32
CA LYS A 48 35.03 25.47 9.85
C LYS A 48 34.06 25.97 10.94
N LYS A 49 34.56 26.42 12.10
CA LYS A 49 33.73 27.13 13.07
C LYS A 49 33.28 28.45 12.45
N LEU A 50 31.96 28.64 12.35
CA LEU A 50 31.38 29.76 11.64
C LEU A 50 31.20 30.98 12.55
N THR A 51 31.59 32.15 12.05
CA THR A 51 31.36 33.45 12.70
C THR A 51 30.20 34.17 12.04
N SER A 52 29.19 34.56 12.81
CA SER A 52 27.99 35.23 12.34
C SER A 52 28.23 36.71 12.11
N THR A 53 27.78 37.23 10.97
CA THR A 53 27.80 38.66 10.66
C THR A 53 26.59 39.40 11.24
N ASN A 54 25.58 38.65 11.71
CA ASN A 54 24.29 39.20 12.16
C ASN A 54 24.26 39.35 13.70
N LYS A 55 24.25 40.60 14.19
CA LYS A 55 24.34 40.91 15.62
C LYS A 55 23.01 40.64 16.34
N GLY A 56 22.99 39.69 17.28
CA GLY A 56 21.83 39.42 18.15
C GLY A 56 21.79 37.97 18.66
N LYS A 57 20.90 37.71 19.63
CA LYS A 57 20.66 36.35 20.16
C LYS A 57 19.42 35.75 19.49
N GLY A 58 19.58 34.63 18.80
CA GLY A 58 18.48 33.88 18.19
C GLY A 58 17.70 33.07 19.23
N ILE A 59 16.48 32.69 18.89
CA ILE A 59 15.63 31.86 19.76
C ILE A 59 16.06 30.39 19.62
N PHE A 60 16.28 29.71 20.73
CA PHE A 60 16.69 28.31 20.77
C PHE A 60 15.92 27.65 21.92
N GLU A 61 14.79 27.00 21.61
CA GLU A 61 13.80 26.57 22.61
C GLU A 61 13.33 25.13 22.33
N HIS A 62 13.13 24.35 23.40
CA HIS A 62 12.54 23.01 23.36
C HIS A 62 11.13 23.04 23.99
N ILE A 63 10.13 22.55 23.27
CA ILE A 63 8.75 22.44 23.69
C ILE A 63 8.42 20.95 23.87
N HIS A 64 8.21 20.54 25.12
CA HIS A 64 7.83 19.18 25.46
C HIS A 64 6.37 19.11 25.93
N VAL A 65 5.62 18.15 25.38
CA VAL A 65 4.17 17.99 25.61
C VAL A 65 3.78 16.52 25.86
N LYS A 66 2.50 16.27 26.16
CA LYS A 66 2.02 14.92 26.50
C LYS A 66 1.66 14.08 25.28
N SER A 67 1.01 14.65 24.27
CA SER A 67 0.54 13.92 23.09
C SER A 67 1.02 14.57 21.79
N LEU A 68 1.00 13.80 20.69
CA LEU A 68 1.23 14.30 19.33
C LEU A 68 0.27 15.44 18.99
N GLU A 69 -0.99 15.37 19.42
CA GLU A 69 -1.97 16.45 19.19
C GLU A 69 -1.57 17.74 19.90
N ASP A 70 -1.11 17.64 21.16
CA ASP A 70 -0.60 18.78 21.91
C ASP A 70 0.67 19.36 21.26
N GLU A 71 1.50 18.52 20.62
CA GLU A 71 2.74 18.92 19.96
C GLU A 71 2.42 19.78 18.74
N VAL A 72 1.51 19.27 17.89
CA VAL A 72 1.02 19.96 16.71
C VAL A 72 0.38 21.30 17.11
N LEU A 73 -0.50 21.32 18.11
CA LEU A 73 -1.11 22.56 18.61
C LEU A 73 -0.09 23.53 19.20
N GLY A 74 0.94 23.02 19.90
CA GLY A 74 2.03 23.81 20.45
C GLY A 74 2.83 24.54 19.36
N VAL A 75 3.17 23.83 18.28
CA VAL A 75 3.84 24.40 17.10
C VAL A 75 3.00 25.50 16.47
N VAL A 76 1.71 25.23 16.18
CA VAL A 76 0.83 26.21 15.54
C VAL A 76 0.64 27.45 16.42
N LYS A 77 0.41 27.28 17.73
CA LYS A 77 0.28 28.40 18.68
C LYS A 77 1.53 29.27 18.70
N LYS A 78 2.72 28.65 18.70
CA LYS A 78 3.99 29.39 18.70
C LYS A 78 4.21 30.16 17.41
N MET A 79 3.87 29.58 16.25
CA MET A 79 3.91 30.28 14.97
C MET A 79 3.00 31.52 14.95
N VAL A 80 1.76 31.36 15.43
CA VAL A 80 0.81 32.47 15.52
C VAL A 80 1.28 33.55 16.51
N GLU A 81 1.87 33.16 17.64
CA GLU A 81 2.46 34.08 18.62
C GLU A 81 3.59 34.92 18.00
N LEU A 82 4.51 34.27 17.26
CA LEU A 82 5.62 34.93 16.59
C LEU A 82 5.15 35.87 15.49
N LYS A 83 4.16 35.46 14.68
CA LYS A 83 3.56 36.33 13.65
C LYS A 83 2.87 37.56 14.25
N LYS A 84 2.21 37.41 15.41
CA LYS A 84 1.60 38.55 16.14
C LYS A 84 2.64 39.52 16.70
N LYS A 85 3.77 39.01 17.21
CA LYS A 85 4.85 39.84 17.77
C LYS A 85 5.63 40.60 16.69
N HIS A 86 5.73 40.05 15.49
CA HIS A 86 6.48 40.63 14.39
C HIS A 86 5.59 40.77 13.15
N THR A 87 4.95 41.94 13.01
CA THR A 87 3.99 42.26 11.94
C THR A 87 4.57 42.25 10.52
N LYS A 88 5.91 42.22 10.38
CA LYS A 88 6.60 42.12 9.07
C LYS A 88 6.87 40.67 8.61
N LEU A 89 6.57 39.66 9.43
CA LEU A 89 6.81 38.26 9.06
C LEU A 89 5.70 37.73 8.14
N SER A 90 6.14 37.09 7.06
CA SER A 90 5.27 36.34 6.14
C SER A 90 5.16 34.88 6.60
N TRP A 91 4.11 34.14 6.18
CA TRP A 91 4.07 32.69 6.40
C TRP A 91 5.24 31.95 5.71
N ASN A 92 5.82 32.52 4.65
CA ASN A 92 7.00 31.99 3.95
C ASN A 92 8.26 31.91 4.83
N ASP A 93 8.29 32.67 5.92
CA ASP A 93 9.40 32.72 6.87
C ASP A 93 9.46 31.52 7.83
N PHE A 94 8.41 30.70 7.86
CA PHE A 94 8.26 29.57 8.76
C PHE A 94 8.40 28.24 8.03
N ALA A 95 9.19 27.32 8.62
CA ALA A 95 9.28 25.94 8.14
C ALA A 95 9.10 24.91 9.26
N VAL A 96 8.40 23.82 8.92
CA VAL A 96 8.30 22.61 9.75
C VAL A 96 9.12 21.51 9.08
N LEU A 97 10.16 21.05 9.78
CA LEU A 97 11.07 20.02 9.31
C LEU A 97 10.76 18.70 9.98
N VAL A 98 10.33 17.72 9.18
CA VAL A 98 10.06 16.34 9.61
C VAL A 98 11.19 15.40 9.19
N ARG A 99 11.46 14.35 9.97
CA ARG A 99 12.42 13.31 9.57
C ARG A 99 11.82 12.33 8.55
N ALA A 100 10.53 12.05 8.65
CA ALA A 100 9.79 11.13 7.80
C ALA A 100 8.55 11.82 7.21
N ASN A 101 8.15 11.45 6.00
CA ASN A 101 7.04 12.09 5.27
C ASN A 101 5.68 11.91 5.96
N ASP A 102 5.45 10.74 6.57
CA ASP A 102 4.23 10.40 7.31
C ASP A 102 3.98 11.32 8.51
N ALA A 103 5.05 11.81 9.14
CA ALA A 103 5.00 12.74 10.25
C ALA A 103 4.48 14.13 9.87
N ALA A 104 4.40 14.48 8.58
CA ALA A 104 3.91 15.78 8.13
C ALA A 104 2.39 15.92 8.23
N THR A 105 1.64 14.83 8.03
CA THR A 105 0.17 14.85 7.91
C THR A 105 -0.56 15.49 9.09
N PRO A 106 -0.22 15.18 10.37
CA PRO A 106 -0.85 15.83 11.51
C PRO A 106 -0.67 17.36 11.52
N PHE A 107 0.50 17.85 11.12
CA PHE A 107 0.80 19.29 11.04
C PHE A 107 0.04 19.96 9.89
N MET A 108 -0.06 19.30 8.72
CA MET A 108 -0.86 19.79 7.60
C MET A 108 -2.33 19.97 8.00
N ASN A 109 -2.92 18.96 8.64
CA ASN A 109 -4.32 18.98 9.05
C ASN A 109 -4.60 20.11 10.05
N SER A 110 -3.70 20.33 11.01
CA SER A 110 -3.88 21.41 11.99
C SER A 110 -3.69 22.80 11.40
N LEU A 111 -2.73 23.01 10.50
CA LEU A 111 -2.58 24.29 9.80
C LEU A 111 -3.82 24.60 8.94
N ALA A 112 -4.33 23.59 8.22
CA ALA A 112 -5.58 23.69 7.48
C ALA A 112 -6.74 24.12 8.40
N TYR A 113 -6.88 23.46 9.55
CA TYR A 113 -7.92 23.76 10.53
C TYR A 113 -7.87 25.21 11.06
N HIS A 114 -6.66 25.74 11.28
CA HIS A 114 -6.45 27.11 11.73
C HIS A 114 -6.47 28.15 10.58
N ASN A 115 -6.82 27.74 9.36
CA ASN A 115 -6.78 28.57 8.15
C ASN A 115 -5.40 29.22 7.91
N ILE A 116 -4.32 28.53 8.31
CA ILE A 116 -2.96 28.96 8.04
C ILE A 116 -2.53 28.34 6.71
N PRO A 117 -2.18 29.15 5.69
CA PRO A 117 -1.67 28.63 4.43
C PRO A 117 -0.40 27.81 4.69
N TYR A 118 -0.32 26.63 4.08
CA TYR A 118 0.85 25.77 4.18
C TYR A 118 1.21 25.23 2.79
N GLN A 119 2.42 24.74 2.62
CA GLN A 119 2.84 24.06 1.40
C GLN A 119 3.63 22.83 1.83
N TYR A 120 3.15 21.65 1.48
CA TYR A 120 3.88 20.41 1.72
C TYR A 120 4.81 20.13 0.54
N VAL A 121 6.10 20.07 0.82
CA VAL A 121 7.14 19.80 -0.15
C VAL A 121 7.55 18.35 0.02
N ALA A 122 6.85 17.47 -0.69
CA ALA A 122 7.35 16.14 -0.96
C ALA A 122 8.21 16.20 -2.22
N SER A 123 9.32 15.46 -2.23
CA SER A 123 10.16 15.29 -3.42
C SER A 123 9.74 14.11 -4.29
N ARG A 124 8.80 13.28 -3.82
CA ARG A 124 8.42 12.00 -4.41
C ARG A 124 6.92 11.74 -4.27
N GLY A 125 6.37 10.85 -5.10
CA GLY A 125 4.98 10.41 -5.02
C GLY A 125 4.08 10.98 -6.11
N LEU A 126 4.64 11.47 -7.22
CA LEU A 126 3.91 11.96 -8.38
C LEU A 126 2.99 10.87 -8.96
N PHE A 127 3.49 9.65 -9.14
CA PHE A 127 2.74 8.54 -9.76
C PHE A 127 1.60 7.98 -8.88
N SER A 128 1.48 8.46 -7.64
CA SER A 128 0.38 8.11 -6.73
C SER A 128 -0.68 9.21 -6.65
N LYS A 129 -0.48 10.36 -7.30
CA LYS A 129 -1.47 11.45 -7.31
C LYS A 129 -2.68 11.07 -8.15
N PRO A 130 -3.92 11.33 -7.69
CA PRO A 130 -5.14 10.93 -8.41
C PRO A 130 -5.16 11.42 -9.86
N GLU A 131 -4.85 12.68 -10.09
CA GLU A 131 -4.82 13.31 -11.41
C GLU A 131 -3.74 12.74 -12.33
N VAL A 132 -2.62 12.26 -11.78
CA VAL A 132 -1.56 11.61 -12.56
C VAL A 132 -1.95 10.18 -12.89
N MET A 133 -2.52 9.44 -11.94
CA MET A 133 -3.06 8.10 -12.17
C MET A 133 -4.15 8.08 -13.23
N ASP A 134 -4.96 9.14 -13.30
CA ASP A 134 -5.99 9.33 -14.34
C ASP A 134 -5.35 9.40 -15.73
N LEU A 135 -4.27 10.19 -15.89
CA LEU A 135 -3.53 10.28 -17.15
C LEU A 135 -2.82 8.96 -17.49
N ILE A 136 -2.17 8.32 -16.51
CA ILE A 136 -1.51 7.02 -16.69
C ILE A 136 -2.53 5.97 -17.14
N SER A 137 -3.70 5.90 -16.49
CA SER A 137 -4.75 4.93 -16.84
C SER A 137 -5.32 5.19 -18.23
N TYR A 138 -5.37 6.45 -18.66
CA TYR A 138 -5.77 6.77 -20.02
C TYR A 138 -4.74 6.31 -21.05
N LEU A 139 -3.44 6.49 -20.79
CA LEU A 139 -2.38 5.98 -21.67
C LEU A 139 -2.37 4.45 -21.74
N LYS A 140 -2.53 3.77 -20.60
CA LYS A 140 -2.70 2.31 -20.55
C LYS A 140 -3.88 1.83 -21.39
N LEU A 141 -5.00 2.56 -21.34
CA LEU A 141 -6.16 2.24 -22.16
C LEU A 141 -5.89 2.40 -23.66
N LEU A 142 -5.08 3.40 -24.07
CA LEU A 142 -4.70 3.59 -25.48
C LEU A 142 -3.71 2.53 -25.98
N ASP A 143 -2.88 1.98 -25.10
CA ASP A 143 -2.00 0.85 -25.42
C ASP A 143 -2.78 -0.48 -25.47
N ASN A 144 -3.61 -0.76 -24.47
CA ASN A 144 -4.41 -1.98 -24.36
C ASN A 144 -5.86 -1.70 -23.95
N TYR A 145 -6.75 -1.69 -24.94
CA TYR A 145 -8.19 -1.45 -24.74
C TYR A 145 -8.89 -2.46 -23.82
N HIS A 146 -8.33 -3.67 -23.65
CA HIS A 146 -8.96 -4.73 -22.85
C HIS A 146 -8.61 -4.64 -21.36
N GLU A 147 -7.78 -3.67 -20.95
CA GLU A 147 -7.47 -3.43 -19.55
C GLU A 147 -8.67 -2.83 -18.79
N SER A 148 -9.47 -3.72 -18.21
CA SER A 148 -10.74 -3.35 -17.57
C SER A 148 -10.56 -2.49 -16.32
N GLY A 149 -9.42 -2.61 -15.62
CA GLY A 149 -9.09 -1.76 -14.47
C GLY A 149 -8.86 -0.30 -14.87
N ALA A 150 -7.97 -0.07 -15.85
CA ALA A 150 -7.72 1.24 -16.41
C ALA A 150 -9.00 1.88 -16.97
N LEU A 151 -9.80 1.11 -17.74
CA LEU A 151 -11.08 1.57 -18.26
C LEU A 151 -12.07 1.95 -17.15
N PHE A 152 -12.16 1.15 -16.09
CA PHE A 152 -13.00 1.47 -14.93
C PHE A 152 -12.60 2.80 -14.30
N ARG A 153 -11.30 3.05 -14.12
CA ARG A 153 -10.82 4.32 -13.55
C ARG A 153 -11.17 5.50 -14.45
N VAL A 154 -10.95 5.38 -15.76
CA VAL A 154 -11.27 6.43 -16.74
C VAL A 154 -12.77 6.74 -16.75
N LEU A 155 -13.63 5.72 -16.78
CA LEU A 155 -15.09 5.93 -16.71
C LEU A 155 -15.54 6.54 -15.38
N SER A 156 -14.77 6.33 -14.31
CA SER A 156 -15.08 6.88 -12.98
C SER A 156 -14.63 8.33 -12.80
N MET A 157 -13.94 8.94 -13.79
CA MET A 157 -13.53 10.33 -13.72
C MET A 157 -14.74 11.26 -13.69
N ALA A 158 -14.68 12.27 -12.82
CA ALA A 158 -15.76 13.24 -12.64
C ALA A 158 -16.17 13.95 -13.94
N VAL A 159 -15.24 14.13 -14.86
CA VAL A 159 -15.45 14.84 -16.14
C VAL A 159 -16.47 14.14 -17.05
N TYR A 160 -16.62 12.82 -16.96
CA TYR A 160 -17.56 12.06 -17.79
C TYR A 160 -18.94 11.92 -17.15
N GLU A 161 -19.08 12.25 -15.87
CA GLU A 161 -20.36 12.24 -15.16
C GLU A 161 -21.13 10.90 -15.29
N PHE A 162 -20.42 9.77 -15.30
CA PHE A 162 -21.04 8.45 -15.22
C PHE A 162 -21.47 8.17 -13.78
N ARG A 163 -22.69 7.67 -13.59
CA ARG A 163 -23.12 7.17 -12.28
C ARG A 163 -22.44 5.84 -12.02
N LEU A 164 -21.94 5.65 -10.80
CA LEU A 164 -21.27 4.41 -10.39
C LEU A 164 -22.14 3.16 -10.63
N MET A 165 -23.45 3.27 -10.41
CA MET A 165 -24.42 2.20 -10.68
C MET A 165 -24.46 1.77 -12.14
N ASP A 166 -24.29 2.71 -13.08
CA ASP A 166 -24.29 2.37 -14.50
C ASP A 166 -23.00 1.65 -14.90
N ILE A 167 -21.85 2.08 -14.37
CA ILE A 167 -20.57 1.38 -14.54
C ILE A 167 -20.66 -0.05 -13.98
N MET A 168 -21.28 -0.22 -12.81
CA MET A 168 -21.52 -1.55 -12.22
C MET A 168 -22.40 -2.46 -13.09
N ARG A 169 -23.45 -1.91 -13.72
CA ARG A 169 -24.29 -2.66 -14.67
C ARG A 169 -23.49 -3.11 -15.90
N LEU A 170 -22.62 -2.24 -16.43
CA LEU A 170 -21.74 -2.59 -17.54
C LEU A 170 -20.78 -3.72 -17.14
N MET A 171 -20.14 -3.64 -15.97
CA MET A 171 -19.26 -4.70 -15.48
C MET A 171 -20.01 -6.02 -15.20
N GLU A 172 -21.25 -5.95 -14.72
CA GLU A 172 -22.08 -7.15 -14.53
C GLU A 172 -22.40 -7.82 -15.87
N PHE A 173 -22.76 -7.04 -16.89
CA PHE A 173 -22.97 -7.56 -18.24
C PHE A 173 -21.71 -8.21 -18.80
N ALA A 174 -20.55 -7.56 -18.66
CA ALA A 174 -19.25 -8.07 -19.06
C ALA A 174 -18.98 -9.45 -18.43
N ARG A 175 -19.21 -9.57 -17.12
CA ARG A 175 -19.04 -10.83 -16.39
C ARG A 175 -20.02 -11.92 -16.82
N ARG A 176 -21.29 -11.58 -17.07
CA ARG A 176 -22.31 -12.57 -17.51
C ARG A 176 -22.04 -13.11 -18.91
N LYS A 177 -21.47 -12.28 -19.79
CA LYS A 177 -21.12 -12.64 -21.17
C LYS A 177 -19.68 -13.13 -21.33
N ASN A 178 -18.88 -13.07 -20.26
CA ASN A 178 -17.46 -13.39 -20.25
C ASN A 178 -16.67 -12.62 -21.31
N ILE A 179 -16.91 -11.31 -21.40
CA ILE A 179 -16.27 -10.37 -22.32
C ILE A 179 -15.61 -9.24 -21.53
N SER A 180 -14.69 -8.51 -22.16
CA SER A 180 -14.04 -7.36 -21.51
C SER A 180 -15.02 -6.21 -21.30
N LEU A 181 -14.67 -5.27 -20.40
CA LEU A 181 -15.47 -4.06 -20.22
C LEU A 181 -15.53 -3.23 -21.51
N PHE A 182 -14.45 -3.20 -22.29
CA PHE A 182 -14.40 -2.54 -23.59
C PHE A 182 -15.36 -3.16 -24.62
N GLU A 183 -15.38 -4.48 -24.73
CA GLU A 183 -16.33 -5.20 -25.61
C GLU A 183 -17.77 -4.96 -25.20
N THR A 184 -18.00 -4.75 -23.90
CA THR A 184 -19.30 -4.36 -23.36
C THR A 184 -19.69 -2.95 -23.82
N LEU A 185 -18.77 -1.99 -23.81
CA LEU A 185 -19.03 -0.63 -24.33
C LEU A 185 -19.35 -0.64 -25.83
N MET A 186 -18.70 -1.51 -26.62
CA MET A 186 -19.05 -1.69 -28.05
C MET A 186 -20.48 -2.18 -28.25
N LYS A 187 -21.00 -2.97 -27.31
CA LYS A 187 -22.34 -3.56 -27.34
C LYS A 187 -23.34 -2.79 -26.48
N VAL A 188 -23.03 -1.54 -26.08
CA VAL A 188 -23.82 -0.77 -25.10
C VAL A 188 -25.31 -0.65 -25.47
N ARG A 189 -25.64 -0.56 -26.76
CA ARG A 189 -27.03 -0.50 -27.26
C ARG A 189 -27.85 -1.76 -26.99
N SER A 190 -27.20 -2.89 -26.77
CA SER A 190 -27.85 -4.19 -26.51
C SER A 190 -28.07 -4.47 -25.02
N ILE A 191 -27.60 -3.56 -24.14
CA ILE A 191 -27.67 -3.73 -22.69
C ILE A 191 -29.02 -3.20 -22.21
N SER A 192 -29.85 -4.08 -21.65
CA SER A 192 -31.10 -3.70 -21.02
C SER A 192 -30.86 -2.95 -19.70
N ASN A 193 -31.79 -2.07 -19.32
CA ASN A 193 -31.78 -1.31 -18.06
C ASN A 193 -30.63 -0.31 -17.90
N LEU A 194 -30.06 0.19 -19.01
CA LEU A 194 -29.17 1.36 -19.00
C LEU A 194 -29.95 2.61 -19.40
N ASP A 195 -29.67 3.73 -18.74
CA ASP A 195 -30.32 4.99 -19.07
C ASP A 195 -29.88 5.49 -20.47
N PRO A 196 -30.79 6.00 -21.32
CA PRO A 196 -30.44 6.47 -22.66
C PRO A 196 -29.33 7.52 -22.70
N GLN A 197 -29.25 8.41 -21.70
CA GLN A 197 -28.17 9.40 -21.63
C GLN A 197 -26.82 8.74 -21.39
N THR A 198 -26.80 7.66 -20.61
CA THR A 198 -25.58 6.88 -20.37
C THR A 198 -25.10 6.22 -21.66
N ILE A 199 -26.03 5.68 -22.47
CA ILE A 199 -25.70 5.08 -23.78
C ILE A 199 -25.03 6.13 -24.67
N GLU A 200 -25.59 7.34 -24.75
CA GLU A 200 -25.02 8.44 -25.54
C GLU A 200 -23.63 8.87 -25.02
N LYS A 201 -23.46 9.01 -23.70
CA LYS A 201 -22.16 9.31 -23.07
C LYS A 201 -21.12 8.24 -23.41
N VAL A 202 -21.47 6.96 -23.36
CA VAL A 202 -20.57 5.85 -23.74
C VAL A 202 -20.19 5.93 -25.21
N ILE A 203 -21.14 6.20 -26.11
CA ILE A 203 -20.86 6.32 -27.55
C ILE A 203 -19.87 7.47 -27.80
N LYS A 204 -20.11 8.65 -27.23
CA LYS A 204 -19.21 9.81 -27.34
C LYS A 204 -17.82 9.54 -26.76
N PHE A 205 -17.76 8.85 -25.63
CA PHE A 205 -16.49 8.41 -25.04
C PHE A 205 -15.71 7.48 -26.00
N MET A 206 -16.40 6.50 -26.58
CA MET A 206 -15.79 5.55 -27.53
C MET A 206 -15.30 6.23 -28.81
N GLU A 207 -16.02 7.23 -29.32
CA GLU A 207 -15.57 8.04 -30.47
C GLU A 207 -14.31 8.83 -30.14
N THR A 208 -14.27 9.48 -28.97
CA THR A 208 -13.12 10.27 -28.51
C THR A 208 -11.90 9.37 -28.30
N MET A 209 -12.09 8.19 -27.70
CA MET A 209 -11.01 7.23 -27.49
C MET A 209 -10.49 6.67 -28.82
N LYS A 210 -11.34 6.35 -29.80
CA LYS A 210 -10.90 5.95 -31.16
C LYS A 210 -10.09 7.04 -31.86
N LYS A 211 -10.47 8.31 -31.69
CA LYS A 211 -9.71 9.45 -32.22
C LYS A 211 -8.31 9.52 -31.61
N HIS A 212 -8.19 9.42 -30.29
CA HIS A 212 -6.88 9.47 -29.62
C HIS A 212 -6.04 8.23 -29.91
N ALA A 213 -6.67 7.06 -30.06
CA ALA A 213 -6.02 5.83 -30.51
C ALA A 213 -5.38 5.97 -31.90
N GLU A 214 -6.00 6.69 -32.83
CA GLU A 214 -5.40 6.96 -34.13
C GLU A 214 -4.25 7.99 -34.01
N ALA A 215 -4.39 8.95 -33.10
CA ALA A 215 -3.34 9.94 -32.84
C ALA A 215 -2.04 9.31 -32.30
N THR A 216 -2.11 8.23 -31.51
CA THR A 216 -0.91 7.56 -30.97
C THR A 216 0.03 7.02 -32.05
N LYS A 217 -0.46 6.81 -33.28
CA LYS A 217 0.35 6.35 -34.42
C LYS A 217 1.19 7.45 -35.06
N THR A 218 0.83 8.72 -34.86
CA THR A 218 1.39 9.86 -35.61
C THR A 218 1.93 10.97 -34.71
N GLN A 219 1.62 10.92 -33.41
CA GLN A 219 1.93 11.99 -32.46
C GLN A 219 2.62 11.43 -31.22
N ASN A 220 3.43 12.29 -30.61
CA ASN A 220 4.12 11.96 -29.37
C ASN A 220 3.15 11.90 -28.18
N VAL A 221 3.58 11.24 -27.10
CA VAL A 221 2.79 10.99 -25.89
C VAL A 221 2.24 12.29 -25.27
N ALA A 222 3.05 13.34 -25.18
CA ALA A 222 2.63 14.64 -24.63
C ALA A 222 1.51 15.28 -25.45
N GLN A 223 1.55 15.15 -26.79
CA GLN A 223 0.51 15.69 -27.67
C GLN A 223 -0.81 14.93 -27.51
N VAL A 224 -0.74 13.59 -27.41
CA VAL A 224 -1.91 12.73 -27.16
C VAL A 224 -2.55 13.07 -25.80
N LEU A 225 -1.75 13.23 -24.75
CA LEU A 225 -2.25 13.64 -23.42
C LEU A 225 -2.90 15.02 -23.45
N TYR A 226 -2.30 15.98 -24.16
CA TYR A 226 -2.85 17.32 -24.30
C TYR A 226 -4.21 17.30 -24.99
N GLN A 227 -4.35 16.55 -26.09
CA GLN A 227 -5.64 16.35 -26.77
C GLN A 227 -6.67 15.72 -25.85
N PHE A 228 -6.29 14.66 -25.12
CA PHE A 228 -7.17 14.04 -24.15
C PHE A 228 -7.66 15.03 -23.09
N MET A 229 -6.79 15.82 -22.50
CA MET A 229 -7.16 16.81 -21.48
C MET A 229 -8.12 17.89 -22.01
N ASN A 230 -7.97 18.28 -23.28
CA ASN A 230 -8.83 19.27 -23.92
C ASN A 230 -10.19 18.66 -24.31
N ASP A 231 -10.20 17.52 -24.99
CA ASP A 231 -11.41 16.88 -25.53
C ASP A 231 -12.28 16.27 -24.42
N SER A 232 -11.68 15.75 -23.35
CA SER A 232 -12.42 15.30 -22.16
C SER A 232 -13.06 16.45 -21.40
N GLY A 233 -12.45 17.63 -21.41
CA GLY A 233 -12.85 18.78 -20.59
C GLY A 233 -12.10 18.91 -19.26
N LEU A 234 -11.14 18.02 -18.97
CA LEU A 234 -10.30 18.09 -17.76
C LEU A 234 -9.58 19.44 -17.63
N MET A 235 -9.06 19.97 -18.74
CA MET A 235 -8.37 21.27 -18.75
C MET A 235 -9.29 22.40 -18.26
N LYS A 236 -10.56 22.41 -18.68
CA LYS A 236 -11.56 23.39 -18.25
C LYS A 236 -11.95 23.19 -16.78
N GLN A 237 -12.03 21.94 -16.33
CA GLN A 237 -12.37 21.61 -14.94
C GLN A 237 -11.33 22.13 -13.94
N TYR A 238 -10.05 22.01 -14.27
CA TYR A 238 -8.96 22.46 -13.40
C TYR A 238 -8.73 23.97 -13.45
N THR A 239 -8.96 24.62 -14.59
CA THR A 239 -8.77 26.08 -14.75
C THR A 239 -9.94 26.92 -14.24
N ARG A 240 -11.16 26.37 -14.17
CA ARG A 240 -12.33 27.11 -13.67
C ARG A 240 -12.33 27.22 -12.14
N ASN A 241 -12.49 28.43 -11.60
CA ASN A 241 -12.51 28.72 -10.15
C ASN A 241 -11.32 28.07 -9.42
N VAL A 242 -10.10 28.50 -9.77
CA VAL A 242 -8.87 27.95 -9.20
C VAL A 242 -8.87 28.15 -7.68
N ASN A 243 -8.94 27.05 -6.95
CA ASN A 243 -8.67 26.99 -5.53
C ASN A 243 -7.29 26.34 -5.32
N ARG A 244 -6.84 26.32 -4.06
CA ARG A 244 -5.54 25.74 -3.72
C ARG A 244 -5.41 24.28 -4.17
N GLU A 245 -6.44 23.47 -3.98
CA GLU A 245 -6.44 22.06 -4.38
C GLU A 245 -6.26 21.89 -5.91
N LYS A 246 -6.97 22.69 -6.71
CA LYS A 246 -6.83 22.67 -8.18
C LYS A 246 -5.45 23.16 -8.62
N ALA A 247 -4.90 24.16 -7.96
CA ALA A 247 -3.55 24.65 -8.24
C ALA A 247 -2.50 23.54 -8.01
N GLU A 248 -2.63 22.78 -6.91
CA GLU A 248 -1.76 21.62 -6.62
C GLU A 248 -1.91 20.53 -7.71
N LYS A 249 -3.14 20.23 -8.17
CA LYS A 249 -3.37 19.27 -9.27
C LYS A 249 -2.73 19.73 -10.58
N ILE A 250 -2.87 21.00 -10.94
CA ILE A 250 -2.24 21.57 -12.14
C ILE A 250 -0.72 21.44 -12.07
N LEU A 251 -0.13 21.68 -10.90
CA LEU A 251 1.30 21.53 -10.68
C LEU A 251 1.75 20.09 -10.88
N ASN A 252 1.03 19.12 -10.31
CA ASN A 252 1.34 17.70 -10.48
C ASN A 252 1.22 17.26 -11.95
N ILE A 253 0.18 17.73 -12.64
CA ILE A 253 0.02 17.48 -14.09
C ILE A 253 1.23 18.05 -14.85
N ARG A 254 1.65 19.28 -14.56
CA ARG A 254 2.83 19.90 -15.21
C ARG A 254 4.08 19.05 -15.04
N GLU A 255 4.37 18.59 -13.82
CA GLU A 255 5.54 17.73 -13.57
C GLU A 255 5.44 16.40 -14.32
N PHE A 256 4.23 15.84 -14.45
CA PHE A 256 4.03 14.64 -15.26
C PHE A 256 4.28 14.92 -16.76
N PHE A 257 3.85 16.07 -17.28
CA PHE A 257 4.21 16.47 -18.65
C PHE A 257 5.72 16.64 -18.81
N SER A 258 6.42 17.25 -17.84
CA SER A 258 7.88 17.35 -17.87
C SER A 258 8.55 15.97 -17.91
N TYR A 259 8.05 15.02 -17.10
CA TYR A 259 8.53 13.63 -17.13
C TYR A 259 8.32 12.96 -18.49
N VAL A 260 7.13 13.13 -19.09
CA VAL A 260 6.82 12.61 -20.43
C VAL A 260 7.74 13.24 -21.49
N THR A 261 7.91 14.56 -21.47
CA THR A 261 8.79 15.27 -22.40
C THR A 261 10.24 14.84 -22.24
N GLU A 262 10.73 14.60 -21.01
CA GLU A 262 12.08 14.08 -20.78
C GLU A 262 12.26 12.66 -21.35
N PHE A 263 11.23 11.82 -21.28
CA PHE A 263 11.22 10.51 -21.96
C PHE A 263 11.31 10.69 -23.49
N GLU A 264 10.50 11.57 -24.08
CA GLU A 264 10.49 11.82 -25.53
C GLU A 264 11.83 12.35 -26.08
N HIS A 265 12.62 13.06 -25.25
CA HIS A 265 13.94 13.55 -25.66
C HIS A 265 15.06 12.51 -25.48
N ARG A 266 14.85 11.48 -24.65
CA ARG A 266 15.86 10.46 -24.33
C ARG A 266 15.75 9.22 -25.22
N GLU A 267 14.53 8.81 -25.54
CA GLU A 267 14.27 7.60 -26.31
C GLU A 267 14.03 7.93 -27.79
N ASP A 268 14.59 7.11 -28.68
CA ASP A 268 14.36 7.23 -30.12
C ASP A 268 12.92 6.82 -30.50
N ASP A 269 12.32 5.89 -29.74
CA ASP A 269 10.92 5.46 -29.88
C ASP A 269 10.04 6.17 -28.84
N ALA A 270 9.46 7.29 -29.25
CA ALA A 270 8.54 8.09 -28.44
C ALA A 270 7.08 7.60 -28.48
N SER A 271 6.83 6.31 -28.77
CA SER A 271 5.47 5.77 -28.80
C SER A 271 4.83 5.64 -27.42
N VAL A 272 3.49 5.70 -27.38
CA VAL A 272 2.71 5.50 -26.14
C VAL A 272 2.98 4.14 -25.51
N LYS A 273 3.09 3.10 -26.34
CA LYS A 273 3.40 1.74 -25.89
C LYS A 273 4.72 1.68 -25.12
N ARG A 274 5.79 2.21 -25.74
CA ARG A 274 7.13 2.25 -25.13
C ARG A 274 7.14 3.04 -23.83
N PHE A 275 6.43 4.17 -23.78
CA PHE A 275 6.30 4.97 -22.57
C PHE A 275 5.61 4.20 -21.43
N VAL A 276 4.49 3.53 -21.72
CA VAL A 276 3.75 2.75 -20.70
C VAL A 276 4.61 1.60 -20.17
N GLU A 277 5.31 0.87 -21.04
CA GLU A 277 6.25 -0.19 -20.63
C GLU A 277 7.35 0.34 -19.71
N GLN A 278 8.00 1.45 -20.08
CA GLN A 278 9.06 2.05 -19.26
C GLN A 278 8.53 2.61 -17.94
N LEU A 279 7.35 3.23 -17.95
CA LEU A 279 6.72 3.74 -16.74
C LEU A 279 6.37 2.62 -15.77
N ASP A 280 5.83 1.50 -16.25
CA ASP A 280 5.51 0.34 -15.42
C ASP A 280 6.80 -0.25 -14.82
N LEU A 281 7.88 -0.39 -15.60
CA LEU A 281 9.19 -0.81 -15.08
C LEU A 281 9.76 0.15 -14.03
N ALA A 282 9.64 1.46 -14.25
CA ALA A 282 10.07 2.49 -13.31
C ALA A 282 9.32 2.35 -11.97
N ILE A 283 7.98 2.24 -12.02
CA ILE A 283 7.14 2.05 -10.82
C ILE A 283 7.49 0.72 -10.12
N GLU A 284 7.71 -0.36 -10.87
CA GLU A 284 8.10 -1.65 -10.30
C GLU A 284 9.48 -1.62 -9.63
N SER A 285 10.41 -0.79 -10.14
CA SER A 285 11.71 -0.54 -9.52
C SER A 285 11.64 0.30 -8.24
N GLY A 286 10.47 0.85 -7.92
CA GLY A 286 10.23 1.71 -6.75
C GLY A 286 10.35 3.21 -7.04
N GLU A 287 10.38 3.62 -8.31
CA GLU A 287 10.30 5.02 -8.68
C GLU A 287 8.89 5.56 -8.42
N GLU A 288 8.80 6.70 -7.73
CA GLU A 288 7.51 7.32 -7.41
C GLU A 288 7.25 8.61 -8.19
N GLY A 289 8.18 9.01 -9.05
CA GLY A 289 8.19 10.29 -9.77
C GLY A 289 8.42 11.50 -8.86
N SER A 290 9.01 12.55 -9.42
CA SER A 290 9.33 13.77 -8.70
C SER A 290 8.14 14.72 -8.65
N LEU A 291 7.86 15.29 -7.48
CA LEU A 291 6.91 16.40 -7.36
C LEU A 291 7.64 17.73 -7.51
N ALA A 292 6.91 18.76 -7.92
CA ALA A 292 7.46 20.09 -8.18
C ALA A 292 8.22 20.60 -6.96
N GLY A 293 9.44 21.08 -7.21
CA GLY A 293 10.23 21.80 -6.22
C GLY A 293 9.56 23.10 -5.78
N LEU A 294 10.04 23.65 -4.67
CA LEU A 294 9.61 24.96 -4.18
C LEU A 294 9.89 26.06 -5.22
N SER A 295 8.83 26.60 -5.82
CA SER A 295 8.90 27.93 -6.45
C SER A 295 8.85 29.00 -5.36
N GLU A 296 9.82 29.92 -5.31
CA GLU A 296 9.78 31.09 -4.41
C GLU A 296 8.61 32.04 -4.72
N GLU A 297 8.04 31.92 -5.91
CA GLU A 297 6.89 32.69 -6.43
C GLU A 297 5.53 32.14 -5.95
N GLY A 298 5.53 31.13 -5.07
CA GLY A 298 4.30 30.56 -4.50
C GLY A 298 3.54 31.52 -3.57
N PRO A 299 2.24 31.28 -3.33
CA PRO A 299 1.45 32.05 -2.37
C PRO A 299 2.05 31.96 -0.96
N GLU A 300 1.91 33.03 -0.17
CA GLU A 300 2.37 33.10 1.22
C GLU A 300 1.90 31.88 2.03
N ALA A 301 2.84 31.00 2.44
CA ALA A 301 2.54 29.73 3.10
C ALA A 301 3.68 29.17 3.96
N VAL A 302 3.32 28.48 5.05
CA VAL A 302 4.25 27.74 5.91
C VAL A 302 4.75 26.49 5.18
N LYS A 303 6.07 26.33 5.06
CA LYS A 303 6.65 25.20 4.32
C LYS A 303 6.82 23.99 5.22
N ILE A 304 6.19 22.86 4.89
CA ILE A 304 6.37 21.58 5.58
C ILE A 304 7.21 20.67 4.66
N MET A 305 8.36 20.21 5.13
CA MET A 305 9.27 19.40 4.30
C MET A 305 10.14 18.46 5.14
N THR A 306 10.79 17.51 4.48
CA THR A 306 11.80 16.69 5.16
C THR A 306 13.08 17.47 5.39
N ILE A 307 13.85 17.08 6.41
CA ILE A 307 15.17 17.67 6.69
C ILE A 307 16.11 17.58 5.48
N HIS A 308 16.01 16.51 4.70
CA HIS A 308 16.78 16.34 3.45
C HIS A 308 16.38 17.37 2.38
N ALA A 309 15.07 17.59 2.19
CA ALA A 309 14.55 18.55 1.24
C ALA A 309 14.87 20.01 1.63
N ALA A 310 15.15 20.28 2.91
CA ALA A 310 15.56 21.60 3.37
C ALA A 310 17.00 21.97 2.98
N LYS A 311 17.80 21.04 2.46
CA LYS A 311 19.20 21.31 2.10
C LYS A 311 19.28 22.38 1.01
N GLY A 312 19.97 23.48 1.32
CA GLY A 312 20.10 24.63 0.41
C GLY A 312 19.03 25.71 0.59
N LEU A 313 17.99 25.44 1.40
CA LEU A 313 16.94 26.39 1.74
C LEU A 313 17.18 27.00 3.13
N GLU A 314 16.55 28.13 3.40
CA GLU A 314 16.69 28.87 4.66
C GLU A 314 15.39 29.54 5.07
N PHE A 315 15.15 29.57 6.38
CA PHE A 315 13.93 30.12 6.96
C PHE A 315 14.25 30.97 8.17
N THR A 316 13.42 31.98 8.43
CA THR A 316 13.58 32.84 9.61
C THR A 316 13.34 32.03 10.89
N TYR A 317 12.28 31.21 10.90
CA TYR A 317 11.94 30.31 11.99
C TYR A 317 11.77 28.86 11.52
N VAL A 318 12.45 27.94 12.21
CA VAL A 318 12.44 26.50 11.90
C VAL A 318 11.91 25.70 13.08
N PHE A 319 10.97 24.80 12.84
CA PHE A 319 10.45 23.84 13.81
C PHE A 319 10.93 22.44 13.46
N LEU A 320 11.80 21.86 14.29
CA LEU A 320 12.20 20.46 14.21
C LEU A 320 11.26 19.65 15.11
N VAL A 321 10.46 18.79 14.49
CA VAL A 321 9.36 18.08 15.17
C VAL A 321 9.64 16.59 15.34
N ASN A 322 8.90 15.94 16.25
CA ASN A 322 9.02 14.51 16.54
C ASN A 322 10.42 14.08 17.04
N LEU A 323 11.06 14.89 17.90
CA LEU A 323 12.38 14.59 18.45
C LEU A 323 12.29 13.59 19.63
N VAL A 324 11.89 12.37 19.28
CA VAL A 324 11.79 11.23 20.19
C VAL A 324 12.58 10.03 19.68
N ASP A 325 12.93 9.14 20.61
CA ASP A 325 13.66 7.92 20.33
C ASP A 325 12.96 7.07 19.27
N LYS A 326 13.74 6.52 18.34
CA LYS A 326 13.32 5.74 17.15
C LYS A 326 12.56 6.52 16.06
N ARG A 327 12.29 7.81 16.24
CA ARG A 327 11.79 8.69 15.17
C ARG A 327 12.88 9.62 14.65
N PHE A 328 13.65 10.21 15.55
CA PHE A 328 14.84 10.97 15.18
C PHE A 328 15.85 10.92 16.35
N PRO A 329 16.90 10.08 16.30
CA PRO A 329 17.34 9.24 15.18
C PRO A 329 16.36 8.12 14.81
N THR A 330 16.31 7.81 13.51
CA THR A 330 15.56 6.65 12.99
C THR A 330 16.26 5.33 13.35
N ILE A 331 15.51 4.22 13.32
CA ILE A 331 16.09 2.88 13.45
C ILE A 331 16.80 2.53 12.15
N GLU A 332 18.07 2.14 12.25
CA GLU A 332 18.83 1.62 11.12
C GLU A 332 18.10 0.42 10.49
N ARG A 333 17.88 0.48 9.19
CA ARG A 333 17.41 -0.67 8.41
C ARG A 333 18.61 -1.15 7.62
N LYS A 334 19.04 -2.38 7.89
CA LYS A 334 20.08 -3.03 7.08
C LYS A 334 19.60 -3.15 5.65
N ASP A 335 20.50 -2.89 4.71
CA ASP A 335 20.22 -3.16 3.31
C ASP A 335 20.00 -4.67 3.12
N PRO A 336 18.99 -5.08 2.34
CA PRO A 336 18.73 -6.50 2.09
C PRO A 336 19.88 -7.24 1.40
N ILE A 337 20.79 -6.49 0.76
CA ILE A 337 21.96 -7.01 0.06
C ILE A 337 23.16 -6.20 0.57
N GLU A 338 23.99 -6.82 1.40
CA GLU A 338 25.24 -6.21 1.88
C GLU A 338 26.28 -6.23 0.75
N ILE A 339 26.94 -5.10 0.51
CA ILE A 339 28.01 -5.00 -0.49
C ILE A 339 29.22 -5.77 0.05
N PRO A 340 29.80 -6.72 -0.70
CA PRO A 340 31.01 -7.42 -0.29
C PRO A 340 32.13 -6.43 0.05
N ASP A 341 32.80 -6.62 1.19
CA ASP A 341 33.81 -5.69 1.71
C ASP A 341 34.93 -5.36 0.69
N GLY A 342 35.29 -6.31 -0.17
CA GLY A 342 36.29 -6.14 -1.23
C GLY A 342 35.89 -5.16 -2.35
N LEU A 343 34.61 -4.78 -2.45
CA LEU A 343 34.10 -3.79 -3.40
C LEU A 343 33.97 -2.38 -2.77
N ILE A 344 34.13 -2.27 -1.45
CA ILE A 344 34.11 -1.01 -0.71
C ILE A 344 35.52 -0.40 -0.75
N LYS A 345 35.76 0.49 -1.71
CA LYS A 345 37.06 1.19 -1.84
C LYS A 345 37.28 2.29 -0.78
N GLU A 346 36.26 2.62 0.00
CA GLU A 346 36.30 3.65 1.04
C GLU A 346 36.62 3.04 2.40
N THR A 347 37.38 3.77 3.23
CA THR A 347 37.64 3.37 4.62
C THR A 347 36.32 3.42 5.40
N ILE A 348 35.82 2.27 5.85
CA ILE A 348 34.61 2.19 6.68
C ILE A 348 34.83 3.06 7.93
N PRO A 349 33.95 4.03 8.21
CA PRO A 349 34.09 4.88 9.39
C PRO A 349 34.11 4.03 10.68
N GLU A 350 34.96 4.40 11.65
CA GLU A 350 34.90 3.81 12.99
C GLU A 350 33.63 4.30 13.70
N GLY A 351 32.68 3.41 14.03
CA GLY A 351 31.47 3.75 14.82
C GLY A 351 30.14 3.31 14.20
N ASP A 352 29.04 3.86 14.73
CA ASP A 352 27.67 3.67 14.22
C ASP A 352 27.40 4.70 13.09
N VAL A 353 27.70 4.31 11.86
CA VAL A 353 27.63 5.17 10.66
C VAL A 353 26.23 5.78 10.48
N HIS A 354 25.19 5.00 10.74
CA HIS A 354 23.80 5.45 10.63
C HIS A 354 23.51 6.57 11.63
N LEU A 355 23.92 6.39 12.89
CA LEU A 355 23.74 7.43 13.89
C LEU A 355 24.50 8.72 13.56
N GLU A 356 25.70 8.59 13.01
CA GLU A 356 26.49 9.73 12.59
C GLU A 356 25.87 10.50 11.42
N GLU A 357 25.28 9.80 10.46
CA GLU A 357 24.55 10.45 9.37
C GLU A 357 23.29 11.15 9.89
N GLU A 358 22.57 10.53 10.83
CA GLU A 358 21.43 11.16 11.51
C GLU A 358 21.85 12.43 12.30
N ARG A 359 23.05 12.45 12.90
CA ARG A 359 23.62 13.67 13.51
C ARG A 359 23.91 14.75 12.47
N ARG A 360 24.44 14.39 11.29
CA ARG A 360 24.64 15.35 10.19
C ARG A 360 23.32 15.93 9.72
N LEU A 361 22.27 15.12 9.63
CA LEU A 361 20.92 15.59 9.29
C LEU A 361 20.38 16.57 10.33
N PHE A 362 20.53 16.25 11.63
CA PHE A 362 20.10 17.16 12.70
C PHE A 362 20.83 18.49 12.63
N TYR A 363 22.15 18.48 12.43
CA TYR A 363 22.95 19.68 12.21
C TYR A 363 22.47 20.49 10.99
N VAL A 364 22.20 19.81 9.88
CA VAL A 364 21.65 20.43 8.67
C VAL A 364 20.33 21.11 8.95
N GLY A 365 19.43 20.50 9.73
CA GLY A 365 18.14 21.07 10.12
C GLY A 365 18.27 22.31 11.00
N VAL A 366 19.12 22.27 12.04
CA VAL A 366 19.35 23.40 12.96
C VAL A 366 19.92 24.61 12.23
N THR A 367 20.84 24.38 11.30
CA THR A 367 21.51 25.45 10.53
C THR A 367 20.67 26.04 9.41
N ARG A 368 19.40 25.61 9.24
CA ARG A 368 18.44 26.27 8.33
C ARG A 368 17.79 27.51 8.92
N ALA A 369 17.84 27.67 10.24
CA ALA A 369 17.24 28.79 10.94
C ALA A 369 18.13 30.03 10.90
N LYS A 370 17.55 31.19 10.55
CA LYS A 370 18.22 32.49 10.66
C LYS A 370 18.07 33.06 12.07
N ASP A 371 16.83 33.17 12.55
CA ASP A 371 16.49 33.88 13.79
C ASP A 371 16.04 32.98 14.95
N GLY A 372 15.37 31.85 14.66
CA GLY A 372 14.94 30.95 15.72
C GLY A 372 14.73 29.50 15.29
N VAL A 373 15.17 28.58 16.16
CA VAL A 373 14.92 27.14 16.02
C VAL A 373 14.16 26.63 17.24
N PHE A 374 13.08 25.90 16.97
CA PHE A 374 12.22 25.28 17.97
C PHE A 374 12.29 23.77 17.83
N PHE A 375 12.56 23.09 18.92
CA PHE A 375 12.55 21.63 19.00
C PHE A 375 11.27 21.18 19.68
N THR A 376 10.59 20.18 19.15
CA THR A 376 9.34 19.68 19.75
C THR A 376 9.36 18.17 19.95
N SER A 377 8.74 17.72 21.05
CA SER A 377 8.60 16.30 21.39
C SER A 377 7.39 16.02 22.28
N ALA A 378 6.80 14.83 22.13
CA ALA A 378 5.69 14.34 22.95
C ALA A 378 5.98 13.01 23.65
N ASP A 379 5.26 12.71 24.75
CA ASP A 379 5.32 11.40 25.40
C ASP A 379 4.57 10.30 24.60
N ASP A 380 3.43 10.66 23.99
CA ASP A 380 2.53 9.72 23.31
C ASP A 380 2.29 10.10 21.84
N TYR A 381 2.51 9.11 20.96
CA TYR A 381 2.28 9.18 19.52
C TYR A 381 1.27 8.13 19.03
N GLY A 382 0.41 7.61 19.91
CA GLY A 382 -0.64 6.63 19.58
C GLY A 382 -0.16 5.17 19.58
N GLY A 383 0.92 4.86 20.29
CA GLY A 383 1.47 3.51 20.40
C GLY A 383 1.29 2.90 21.80
N ALA A 384 1.39 1.58 21.92
CA ALA A 384 1.20 0.86 23.21
C ALA A 384 2.18 1.26 24.33
N ARG A 385 3.26 2.00 24.03
CA ARG A 385 4.27 2.46 25.00
C ARG A 385 4.64 3.91 24.73
N LYS A 386 4.80 4.69 25.82
CA LYS A 386 5.34 6.04 25.79
C LYS A 386 6.74 6.08 25.19
N LYS A 387 7.03 7.12 24.41
CA LYS A 387 8.32 7.32 23.77
C LYS A 387 9.27 8.09 24.69
N LYS A 388 10.55 7.73 24.66
CA LYS A 388 11.60 8.48 25.35
C LYS A 388 12.03 9.66 24.49
N LEU A 389 12.57 10.70 25.13
CA LEU A 389 13.13 11.86 24.45
C LEU A 389 14.30 11.43 23.52
N SER A 390 14.47 12.12 22.40
CA SER A 390 15.61 11.87 21.51
C SER A 390 16.93 12.13 22.21
N ARG A 391 17.93 11.27 21.95
CA ARG A 391 19.30 11.50 22.38
C ARG A 391 19.87 12.83 21.87
N PHE A 392 19.44 13.32 20.70
CA PHE A 392 19.91 14.58 20.13
C PHE A 392 19.50 15.79 20.97
N LEU A 393 18.37 15.71 21.68
CA LEU A 393 17.95 16.74 22.62
C LEU A 393 18.82 16.76 23.88
N HIS A 394 19.20 15.59 24.40
CA HIS A 394 20.15 15.50 25.50
C HIS A 394 21.54 16.04 25.08
N GLU A 395 22.03 15.62 23.91
CA GLU A 395 23.33 16.01 23.35
C GLU A 395 23.45 17.51 23.09
N ILE A 396 22.37 18.21 22.69
CA ILE A 396 22.40 19.66 22.46
C ILE A 396 22.14 20.50 23.73
N GLY A 397 21.92 19.85 24.88
CA GLY A 397 21.84 20.49 26.20
C GLY A 397 20.43 20.67 26.77
N PHE A 398 19.41 19.99 26.24
CA PHE A 398 18.05 19.93 26.83
C PHE A 398 17.86 18.68 27.72
N GLY A 399 18.91 18.28 28.44
CA GLY A 399 19.02 17.01 29.16
C GLY A 399 17.97 16.74 30.25
N GLU A 400 17.23 17.77 30.67
CA GLU A 400 16.02 17.66 31.47
C GLU A 400 14.87 18.39 30.76
N PRO A 401 13.62 17.88 30.82
CA PRO A 401 12.51 18.45 30.07
C PRO A 401 12.34 19.93 30.43
N ALA A 402 12.75 20.81 29.51
CA ALA A 402 12.50 22.22 29.59
C ALA A 402 10.98 22.42 29.78
N ARG A 403 10.60 23.14 30.85
CA ARG A 403 9.24 23.54 31.24
C ARG A 403 8.13 22.63 30.70
N LYS A 404 7.53 21.81 31.58
CA LYS A 404 6.20 21.21 31.34
C LYS A 404 5.19 22.34 31.11
N THR A 405 5.02 22.77 29.86
CA THR A 405 3.98 23.72 29.49
C THR A 405 2.67 22.95 29.47
N THR A 406 2.00 22.89 30.61
CA THR A 406 0.60 22.47 30.65
C THR A 406 -0.21 23.51 29.89
N ILE A 407 -0.52 23.21 28.63
CA ILE A 407 -1.60 23.87 27.92
C ILE A 407 -2.86 23.57 28.75
N PRO A 408 -3.61 24.60 29.22
CA PRO A 408 -4.86 24.35 29.93
C PRO A 408 -5.74 23.49 29.04
N LYS A 409 -6.31 22.41 29.60
CA LYS A 409 -7.42 21.68 28.98
C LYS A 409 -8.60 22.63 28.83
N GLN A 410 -8.57 23.50 27.84
CA GLN A 410 -9.81 23.86 27.17
C GLN A 410 -10.28 22.56 26.55
N ALA A 411 -11.48 22.15 26.92
CA ALA A 411 -12.12 20.90 26.54
C ALA A 411 -11.75 20.46 25.12
N SER A 412 -11.62 19.16 24.90
CA SER A 412 -11.49 18.57 23.58
C SER A 412 -12.61 19.08 22.67
N LEU A 413 -12.35 20.20 21.99
CA LEU A 413 -13.19 20.70 20.92
C LEU A 413 -13.11 19.78 19.69
N LEU A 414 -12.19 18.81 19.74
CA LEU A 414 -12.02 17.72 18.78
C LEU A 414 -13.03 16.57 18.99
N ASP A 415 -13.63 16.41 20.18
CA ASP A 415 -14.63 15.34 20.41
C ASP A 415 -16.06 15.74 20.02
N ASN A 416 -16.35 17.03 19.81
CA ASN A 416 -17.73 17.50 19.60
C ASN A 416 -17.96 18.31 18.31
N ARG A 417 -17.04 18.34 17.34
CA ARG A 417 -17.25 19.09 16.08
C ARG A 417 -16.74 18.42 14.80
N PHE A 418 -16.92 17.10 14.69
CA PHE A 418 -17.17 16.46 13.38
C PHE A 418 -18.59 16.78 12.85
N GLN A 419 -19.13 17.95 13.18
CA GLN A 419 -20.24 18.55 12.47
C GLN A 419 -19.66 19.58 11.50
N ASP A 420 -19.54 19.11 10.27
CA ASP A 420 -19.40 19.85 9.02
C ASP A 420 -19.81 21.33 9.11
N PRO A 421 -18.87 22.30 8.94
CA PRO A 421 -19.20 23.72 8.86
C PRO A 421 -19.87 24.13 7.53
N LEU A 422 -20.13 23.19 6.62
CA LEU A 422 -20.97 23.38 5.45
C LEU A 422 -22.23 22.53 5.60
N GLY A 423 -23.19 23.04 6.38
CA GLY A 423 -24.58 22.58 6.42
C GLY A 423 -25.35 22.79 5.11
N ALA A 424 -24.69 22.67 3.95
CA ALA A 424 -25.36 22.34 2.72
C ALA A 424 -25.64 20.83 2.78
N LYS A 425 -26.89 20.46 3.10
CA LYS A 425 -27.40 19.11 2.85
C LYS A 425 -27.18 18.78 1.36
N LEU A 426 -26.01 18.25 1.04
CA LEU A 426 -25.85 17.37 -0.11
C LEU A 426 -26.77 16.20 0.22
N LYS A 427 -27.97 16.22 -0.38
CA LYS A 427 -28.81 15.03 -0.44
C LYS A 427 -27.93 13.92 -1.00
N LYS A 428 -27.43 13.05 -0.11
CA LYS A 428 -26.88 11.75 -0.47
C LYS A 428 -28.06 10.94 -0.99
N GLU A 429 -28.42 11.15 -2.24
CA GLU A 429 -29.12 10.18 -3.07
C GLU A 429 -28.08 9.21 -3.69
N ALA A 430 -27.03 8.87 -2.93
CA ALA A 430 -26.28 7.66 -3.22
C ALA A 430 -27.13 6.51 -2.67
N PRO A 431 -27.39 5.44 -3.46
CA PRO A 431 -28.06 4.25 -2.92
C PRO A 431 -27.33 3.81 -1.65
N SER A 432 -28.04 3.43 -0.59
CA SER A 432 -27.39 2.89 0.60
C SER A 432 -26.58 1.67 0.15
N PHE A 433 -25.27 1.69 0.37
CA PHE A 433 -24.38 0.60 -0.03
C PHE A 433 -24.83 -0.77 0.52
N GLU A 434 -25.69 -0.78 1.54
CA GLU A 434 -26.44 -1.91 2.07
C GLU A 434 -27.15 -2.73 0.98
N GLU A 435 -27.74 -2.09 -0.05
CA GLU A 435 -28.41 -2.80 -1.15
C GLU A 435 -27.43 -3.52 -2.09
N LEU A 436 -26.16 -3.09 -2.11
CA LEU A 436 -25.10 -3.66 -2.95
C LEU A 436 -24.31 -4.76 -2.25
N LEU A 437 -24.53 -4.97 -0.95
CA LEU A 437 -23.83 -5.99 -0.19
C LEU A 437 -24.32 -7.40 -0.55
N PRO A 438 -23.41 -8.38 -0.60
CA PRO A 438 -23.79 -9.75 -0.88
C PRO A 438 -24.61 -10.34 0.28
N HIS A 439 -25.68 -11.08 -0.03
CA HIS A 439 -26.45 -11.83 0.98
C HIS A 439 -25.68 -13.01 1.61
N LYS A 440 -24.63 -13.48 0.93
CA LYS A 440 -23.78 -14.59 1.37
C LYS A 440 -22.32 -14.17 1.32
N PHE A 441 -21.60 -14.41 2.42
CA PHE A 441 -20.18 -14.10 2.57
C PHE A 441 -19.32 -15.34 2.35
N SER A 442 -18.07 -15.19 1.92
CA SER A 442 -17.07 -16.26 1.86
C SER A 442 -15.83 -15.92 2.68
N PHE A 443 -15.01 -16.92 3.01
CA PHE A 443 -13.75 -16.70 3.73
C PHE A 443 -12.85 -15.67 3.01
N THR A 444 -12.70 -15.78 1.69
CA THR A 444 -11.93 -14.84 0.87
C THR A 444 -12.45 -13.40 0.99
N GLN A 445 -13.78 -13.22 1.08
CA GLN A 445 -14.39 -11.91 1.25
C GLN A 445 -14.04 -11.28 2.60
N LEU A 446 -14.10 -12.06 3.68
CA LEU A 446 -13.73 -11.57 5.02
C LEU A 446 -12.26 -11.16 5.06
N LYS A 447 -11.38 -12.01 4.52
CA LYS A 447 -9.93 -11.75 4.46
C LYS A 447 -9.61 -10.52 3.63
N ALA A 448 -10.31 -10.28 2.51
CA ALA A 448 -10.14 -9.09 1.70
C ALA A 448 -10.49 -7.80 2.47
N PHE A 449 -11.58 -7.81 3.25
CA PHE A 449 -11.96 -6.67 4.09
C PHE A 449 -10.96 -6.40 5.22
N GLU A 450 -10.48 -7.45 5.87
CA GLU A 450 -9.48 -7.35 6.95
C GLU A 450 -8.12 -6.87 6.45
N THR A 451 -7.75 -7.27 5.24
CA THR A 451 -6.53 -6.79 4.59
C THR A 451 -6.63 -5.31 4.24
N CYS A 452 -7.71 -4.92 3.55
CA CYS A 452 -8.04 -3.53 3.28
C CYS A 452 -9.53 -3.37 2.91
N PRO A 453 -10.32 -2.58 3.65
CA PRO A 453 -11.74 -2.36 3.32
C PRO A 453 -11.94 -1.78 1.91
N TYR A 454 -10.99 -0.99 1.42
CA TYR A 454 -11.06 -0.43 0.06
C TYR A 454 -10.83 -1.50 -1.02
N GLN A 455 -9.97 -2.49 -0.76
CA GLN A 455 -9.82 -3.66 -1.64
C GLN A 455 -11.12 -4.47 -1.71
N TYR A 456 -11.79 -4.67 -0.57
CA TYR A 456 -13.11 -5.31 -0.55
C TYR A 456 -14.12 -4.55 -1.39
N ARG A 457 -14.14 -3.22 -1.30
CA ARG A 457 -15.01 -2.38 -2.12
C ARG A 457 -14.78 -2.60 -3.61
N PHE A 458 -13.54 -2.60 -4.08
CA PHE A 458 -13.26 -2.88 -5.50
C PHE A 458 -13.63 -4.30 -5.91
N ALA A 459 -13.24 -5.32 -5.12
CA ALA A 459 -13.39 -6.71 -5.50
C ALA A 459 -14.84 -7.23 -5.43
N HIS A 460 -15.60 -6.81 -4.40
CA HIS A 460 -16.87 -7.47 -4.05
C HIS A 460 -18.09 -6.57 -4.21
N ILE A 461 -17.94 -5.27 -4.01
CA ILE A 461 -19.03 -4.30 -4.19
C ILE A 461 -19.06 -3.85 -5.64
N LEU A 462 -17.96 -3.22 -6.09
CA LEU A 462 -17.84 -2.70 -7.45
C LEU A 462 -17.54 -3.80 -8.46
N LYS A 463 -16.95 -4.93 -8.02
CA LYS A 463 -16.61 -6.08 -8.87
C LYS A 463 -15.73 -5.68 -10.06
N VAL A 464 -14.76 -4.81 -9.80
CA VAL A 464 -13.80 -4.36 -10.81
C VAL A 464 -13.04 -5.60 -11.33
N PRO A 465 -13.05 -5.87 -12.65
CA PRO A 465 -12.34 -7.02 -13.19
C PRO A 465 -10.83 -6.89 -12.99
N VAL A 466 -10.20 -7.96 -12.54
CA VAL A 466 -8.74 -8.08 -12.39
C VAL A 466 -8.22 -9.07 -13.42
N ARG A 467 -6.99 -8.84 -13.90
CA ARG A 467 -6.31 -9.80 -14.77
C ARG A 467 -6.10 -11.11 -14.01
N GLY A 468 -6.34 -12.24 -14.66
CA GLY A 468 -6.01 -13.55 -14.08
C GLY A 468 -4.51 -13.66 -13.80
N LYS A 469 -4.13 -14.52 -12.85
CA LYS A 469 -2.73 -14.82 -12.51
C LYS A 469 -2.47 -16.31 -12.67
N GLY A 470 -1.31 -16.68 -13.20
CA GLY A 470 -0.91 -18.07 -13.41
C GLY A 470 -0.92 -18.91 -12.12
N VAL A 471 -0.70 -18.29 -10.97
CA VAL A 471 -0.80 -18.96 -9.66
C VAL A 471 -2.22 -19.50 -9.40
N PHE A 472 -3.26 -18.78 -9.81
CA PHE A 472 -4.65 -19.24 -9.67
C PHE A 472 -4.99 -20.35 -10.68
N SER A 473 -4.51 -20.23 -11.93
CA SER A 473 -4.64 -21.27 -12.95
C SER A 473 -3.97 -22.57 -12.50
N PHE A 474 -2.75 -22.47 -11.97
CA PHE A 474 -1.97 -23.58 -11.45
C PHE A 474 -2.69 -24.27 -10.28
N GLY A 475 -3.10 -23.50 -9.26
CA GLY A 475 -3.85 -24.04 -8.12
C GLY A 475 -5.13 -24.74 -8.57
N LYS A 476 -5.93 -24.12 -9.44
CA LYS A 476 -7.17 -24.74 -9.95
C LYS A 476 -6.90 -26.02 -10.75
N SER A 477 -5.84 -26.07 -11.55
CA SER A 477 -5.43 -27.28 -12.30
C SER A 477 -5.12 -28.43 -11.35
N ILE A 478 -4.40 -28.13 -10.25
CA ILE A 478 -4.05 -29.10 -9.22
C ILE A 478 -5.30 -29.59 -8.46
N HIS A 479 -6.15 -28.70 -7.96
CA HIS A 479 -7.38 -29.08 -7.25
C HIS A 479 -8.31 -29.93 -8.12
N GLN A 480 -8.52 -29.55 -9.38
CA GLN A 480 -9.34 -30.32 -10.31
C GLN A 480 -8.75 -31.72 -10.60
N THR A 481 -7.42 -31.80 -10.70
CA THR A 481 -6.69 -33.08 -10.86
C THR A 481 -6.85 -33.97 -9.63
N MET A 482 -6.69 -33.42 -8.43
CA MET A 482 -6.88 -34.15 -7.17
C MET A 482 -8.33 -34.65 -7.02
N LYS A 483 -9.31 -33.81 -7.37
CA LYS A 483 -10.73 -34.17 -7.38
C LYS A 483 -11.00 -35.33 -8.32
N ASP A 484 -10.54 -35.25 -9.57
CA ASP A 484 -10.80 -36.28 -10.58
C ASP A 484 -10.07 -37.58 -10.23
N PHE A 485 -8.86 -37.50 -9.70
CA PHE A 485 -8.09 -38.65 -9.20
C PHE A 485 -8.86 -39.38 -8.10
N TYR A 486 -9.29 -38.67 -7.05
CA TYR A 486 -10.04 -39.30 -5.97
C TYR A 486 -11.45 -39.71 -6.37
N THR A 487 -12.04 -39.09 -7.40
CA THR A 487 -13.31 -39.56 -7.99
C THR A 487 -13.13 -40.92 -8.67
N LEU A 488 -12.00 -41.15 -9.38
CA LEU A 488 -11.67 -42.46 -9.95
C LEU A 488 -11.43 -43.50 -8.85
N VAL A 489 -10.69 -43.13 -7.80
CA VAL A 489 -10.46 -43.98 -6.63
C VAL A 489 -11.78 -44.39 -5.98
N GLN A 490 -12.69 -43.43 -5.76
CA GLN A 490 -14.01 -43.69 -5.16
C GLN A 490 -14.86 -44.65 -6.02
N LYS A 491 -14.77 -44.56 -7.35
CA LYS A 491 -15.49 -45.46 -8.27
C LYS A 491 -14.93 -46.88 -8.24
N ARG A 492 -13.61 -47.05 -8.18
CA ARG A 492 -12.94 -48.36 -8.25
C ARG A 492 -12.84 -49.09 -6.91
N LEU A 493 -12.86 -48.37 -5.78
CA LEU A 493 -12.91 -48.95 -4.44
C LEU A 493 -14.32 -49.36 -4.01
N LYS A 494 -15.37 -48.99 -4.75
CA LYS A 494 -16.72 -49.53 -4.49
C LYS A 494 -16.75 -50.98 -4.97
N PRO A 495 -17.13 -51.95 -4.12
CA PRO A 495 -17.19 -53.35 -4.54
C PRO A 495 -18.24 -53.52 -5.64
N ASP A 496 -17.80 -54.03 -6.79
CA ASP A 496 -18.71 -54.47 -7.84
C ASP A 496 -19.36 -55.78 -7.37
N LEU A 497 -20.69 -55.88 -7.46
CA LEU A 497 -21.43 -57.04 -6.93
C LEU A 497 -21.13 -58.37 -7.68
N PHE A 498 -20.33 -58.32 -8.75
CA PHE A 498 -20.20 -59.40 -9.73
C PHE A 498 -18.77 -59.83 -10.11
N THR A 499 -17.71 -59.27 -9.53
CA THR A 499 -16.33 -59.67 -9.88
C THR A 499 -15.48 -59.96 -8.65
N GLN A 500 -15.37 -61.25 -8.33
CA GLN A 500 -14.32 -61.80 -7.45
C GLN A 500 -13.10 -62.14 -8.30
N GLU A 501 -12.24 -61.18 -8.62
CA GLU A 501 -10.89 -61.51 -9.13
C GLU A 501 -9.80 -60.62 -8.54
N ASN A 502 -8.86 -61.27 -7.85
CA ASN A 502 -7.46 -60.92 -7.56
C ASN A 502 -7.08 -59.43 -7.55
N ALA A 503 -7.28 -58.76 -6.41
CA ALA A 503 -7.04 -57.33 -6.19
C ALA A 503 -5.70 -56.99 -5.48
N GLU A 504 -4.73 -57.90 -5.37
CA GLU A 504 -3.61 -57.71 -4.42
C GLU A 504 -2.32 -57.08 -4.98
N THR A 505 -2.21 -56.74 -6.28
CA THR A 505 -0.91 -56.27 -6.83
C THR A 505 -0.96 -55.06 -7.77
N ARG A 506 -2.10 -54.42 -8.00
CA ARG A 506 -2.18 -53.21 -8.85
C ARG A 506 -2.74 -52.01 -8.07
N PRO A 507 -2.10 -50.83 -8.16
CA PRO A 507 -2.67 -49.63 -7.57
C PRO A 507 -4.02 -49.32 -8.21
N VAL A 508 -5.00 -48.87 -7.41
CA VAL A 508 -6.39 -48.62 -7.82
C VAL A 508 -6.46 -47.70 -9.05
N VAL A 509 -5.56 -46.71 -9.12
CA VAL A 509 -5.34 -45.83 -10.26
C VAL A 509 -3.84 -45.83 -10.52
N SER A 510 -3.41 -45.96 -11.77
CA SER A 510 -1.98 -45.95 -12.13
C SER A 510 -1.39 -44.53 -12.19
N LEU A 511 -0.07 -44.40 -12.05
CA LEU A 511 0.63 -43.12 -12.18
C LEU A 511 0.36 -42.46 -13.54
N LYS A 512 0.34 -43.27 -14.61
CA LYS A 512 0.04 -42.79 -15.97
C LYS A 512 -1.35 -42.17 -16.04
N GLU A 513 -2.38 -42.84 -15.51
CA GLU A 513 -3.74 -42.30 -15.48
C GLU A 513 -3.83 -41.00 -14.66
N PHE A 514 -3.08 -40.90 -13.56
CA PHE A 514 -3.05 -39.68 -12.76
C PHE A 514 -2.39 -38.51 -13.51
N MET A 515 -1.31 -38.78 -14.25
CA MET A 515 -0.66 -37.78 -15.11
C MET A 515 -1.53 -37.39 -16.31
N ASP A 516 -2.27 -38.33 -16.90
CA ASP A 516 -3.21 -38.04 -17.98
C ASP A 516 -4.36 -37.13 -17.49
N LEU A 517 -4.81 -37.29 -16.24
CA LEU A 517 -5.75 -36.37 -15.60
C LEU A 517 -5.15 -34.97 -15.42
N PHE A 518 -3.88 -34.89 -15.00
CA PHE A 518 -3.20 -33.60 -14.87
C PHE A 518 -3.10 -32.88 -16.21
N GLU A 519 -2.70 -33.59 -17.27
CA GLU A 519 -2.62 -33.02 -18.63
C GLU A 519 -3.99 -32.55 -19.12
N LYS A 520 -5.05 -33.32 -18.86
CA LYS A 520 -6.43 -32.96 -19.20
C LYS A 520 -6.92 -31.70 -18.45
N ASN A 521 -6.56 -31.57 -17.17
CA ASN A 521 -7.03 -30.50 -16.30
C ASN A 521 -6.11 -29.29 -16.27
N TRP A 522 -5.01 -29.32 -17.03
CA TRP A 522 -4.06 -28.22 -17.11
C TRP A 522 -4.71 -26.99 -17.75
N ILE A 523 -4.77 -25.92 -16.97
CA ILE A 523 -5.17 -24.59 -17.45
C ILE A 523 -3.88 -23.89 -17.87
N ASP A 524 -3.76 -23.57 -19.15
CA ASP A 524 -2.60 -22.89 -19.78
C ASP A 524 -2.73 -21.36 -19.82
N GLU A 525 -3.81 -20.83 -19.27
CA GLU A 525 -4.09 -19.39 -19.25
C GLU A 525 -3.35 -18.65 -18.11
N TRP A 526 -3.07 -17.36 -18.34
CA TRP A 526 -2.62 -16.37 -17.34
C TRP A 526 -1.19 -16.52 -16.79
N TYR A 527 -0.34 -17.33 -17.41
CA TYR A 527 1.10 -17.35 -17.09
C TYR A 527 1.83 -16.19 -17.76
N ASP A 528 2.87 -15.68 -17.11
CA ASP A 528 3.63 -14.51 -17.59
C ASP A 528 4.38 -14.78 -18.90
N SER A 529 4.80 -16.03 -19.12
CA SER A 529 5.47 -16.47 -20.35
C SER A 529 5.30 -17.97 -20.57
N ALA A 530 5.56 -18.43 -21.80
CA ALA A 530 5.58 -19.86 -22.12
C ALA A 530 6.62 -20.63 -21.29
N ALA A 531 7.76 -19.99 -20.97
CA ALA A 531 8.78 -20.56 -20.11
C ALA A 531 8.28 -20.72 -18.65
N HIS A 532 7.65 -19.67 -18.10
CA HIS A 532 7.05 -19.75 -16.76
C HIS A 532 5.94 -20.82 -16.70
N MET A 533 5.10 -20.91 -17.73
CA MET A 533 4.09 -21.97 -17.83
C MET A 533 4.72 -23.37 -17.84
N ALA A 534 5.77 -23.58 -18.66
CA ALA A 534 6.45 -24.87 -18.76
C ALA A 534 7.14 -25.26 -17.43
N GLU A 535 7.76 -24.30 -16.75
CA GLU A 535 8.33 -24.48 -15.42
C GLU A 535 7.26 -24.93 -14.41
N ARG A 536 6.14 -24.21 -14.34
CA ARG A 536 5.01 -24.54 -13.45
C ARG A 536 4.41 -25.90 -13.77
N LYS A 537 4.27 -26.24 -15.05
CA LYS A 537 3.76 -27.55 -15.47
C LYS A 537 4.70 -28.68 -15.03
N THR A 538 6.00 -28.49 -15.19
CA THR A 538 7.03 -29.46 -14.75
C THR A 538 7.01 -29.61 -13.23
N GLN A 539 6.91 -28.49 -12.50
CA GLN A 539 6.78 -28.46 -11.05
C GLN A 539 5.52 -29.21 -10.58
N GLY A 540 4.36 -28.95 -11.21
CA GLY A 540 3.10 -29.65 -10.91
C GLY A 540 3.17 -31.16 -11.13
N LYS A 541 3.81 -31.61 -12.22
CA LYS A 541 4.05 -33.05 -12.45
C LYS A 541 4.86 -33.66 -11.31
N LYS A 542 5.98 -33.03 -10.96
CA LYS A 542 6.84 -33.51 -9.87
C LYS A 542 6.07 -33.65 -8.55
N PHE A 543 5.27 -32.65 -8.19
CA PHE A 543 4.46 -32.69 -6.97
C PHE A 543 3.46 -33.85 -6.96
N LEU A 544 2.79 -34.08 -8.09
CA LEU A 544 1.82 -35.17 -8.22
C LEU A 544 2.49 -36.55 -8.27
N GLU A 545 3.69 -36.66 -8.86
CA GLU A 545 4.51 -37.89 -8.84
C GLU A 545 4.92 -38.25 -7.42
N GLU A 546 5.45 -37.28 -6.66
CA GLU A 546 5.84 -37.46 -5.26
C GLU A 546 4.64 -37.79 -4.37
N PHE A 547 3.51 -37.09 -4.59
CA PHE A 547 2.25 -37.39 -3.91
C PHE A 547 1.81 -38.84 -4.18
N TYR A 548 1.80 -39.25 -5.44
CA TYR A 548 1.41 -40.60 -5.83
C TYR A 548 2.33 -41.66 -5.22
N GLY A 549 3.65 -41.46 -5.27
CA GLY A 549 4.63 -42.38 -4.68
C GLY A 549 4.41 -42.62 -3.18
N LYS A 550 3.97 -41.59 -2.44
CA LYS A 550 3.70 -41.67 -1.00
C LYS A 550 2.37 -42.34 -0.67
N HIS A 551 1.33 -42.15 -1.50
CA HIS A 551 -0.05 -42.51 -1.15
C HIS A 551 -0.67 -43.64 -1.98
N ALA A 552 -0.06 -44.07 -3.09
CA ALA A 552 -0.66 -45.04 -4.01
C ALA A 552 -1.08 -46.36 -3.35
N ASN A 553 -0.38 -46.78 -2.29
CA ASN A 553 -0.65 -48.04 -1.57
C ASN A 553 -1.59 -47.87 -0.37
N SER A 554 -1.98 -46.64 -0.02
CA SER A 554 -2.80 -46.32 1.16
C SER A 554 -4.01 -45.44 0.82
N LEU A 555 -4.49 -45.53 -0.43
CA LEU A 555 -5.63 -44.74 -0.90
C LEU A 555 -6.92 -45.14 -0.17
N THR A 556 -7.51 -44.18 0.54
CA THR A 556 -8.84 -44.27 1.13
C THR A 556 -9.90 -43.76 0.16
N SER A 557 -11.14 -44.25 0.30
CA SER A 557 -12.29 -43.75 -0.46
C SER A 557 -12.89 -42.53 0.26
N PRO A 558 -12.78 -41.31 -0.29
CA PRO A 558 -13.30 -40.11 0.38
C PRO A 558 -14.83 -40.13 0.44
N LYS A 559 -15.38 -39.54 1.50
CA LYS A 559 -16.83 -39.32 1.65
C LYS A 559 -17.30 -38.19 0.74
N PHE A 560 -16.56 -37.08 0.74
CA PHE A 560 -16.88 -35.88 -0.02
C PHE A 560 -15.64 -35.34 -0.75
N LEU A 561 -15.86 -34.79 -1.94
CA LEU A 561 -14.85 -34.13 -2.78
C LEU A 561 -15.44 -32.83 -3.34
N GLU A 562 -14.72 -31.71 -3.19
CA GLU A 562 -15.14 -30.37 -3.63
C GLU A 562 -16.59 -30.05 -3.22
N GLN A 563 -16.91 -30.31 -1.95
CA GLN A 563 -18.27 -30.28 -1.43
C GLN A 563 -18.66 -28.86 -1.01
N PRO A 564 -19.62 -28.20 -1.69
CA PRO A 564 -20.08 -26.89 -1.30
C PRO A 564 -20.93 -26.96 -0.03
N PHE A 565 -20.88 -25.90 0.77
CA PHE A 565 -21.70 -25.73 1.96
C PHE A 565 -22.21 -24.30 2.12
N ASN A 566 -23.29 -24.16 2.90
CA ASN A 566 -23.75 -22.88 3.43
C ASN A 566 -24.03 -23.06 4.92
N ILE A 567 -23.35 -22.30 5.78
CA ILE A 567 -23.57 -22.30 7.23
C ILE A 567 -24.20 -20.99 7.69
N LYS A 568 -25.00 -21.05 8.76
CA LYS A 568 -25.57 -19.86 9.41
C LYS A 568 -24.71 -19.47 10.62
N ILE A 569 -24.15 -18.27 10.59
CA ILE A 569 -23.38 -17.69 11.69
C ILE A 569 -24.21 -16.52 12.26
N GLY A 570 -25.05 -16.80 13.25
CA GLY A 570 -26.08 -15.85 13.69
C GLY A 570 -27.13 -15.64 12.59
N GLU A 571 -27.32 -14.38 12.17
CA GLU A 571 -28.22 -14.02 11.06
C GLU A 571 -27.55 -14.10 9.68
N TYR A 572 -26.22 -14.29 9.63
CA TYR A 572 -25.45 -14.28 8.39
C TYR A 572 -25.26 -15.66 7.79
N THR A 573 -25.17 -15.71 6.46
CA THR A 573 -24.85 -16.94 5.73
C THR A 573 -23.42 -16.88 5.20
N LEU A 574 -22.62 -17.87 5.56
CA LEU A 574 -21.28 -18.08 5.02
C LEU A 574 -21.29 -19.25 4.04
N LYS A 575 -20.68 -19.08 2.87
CA LYS A 575 -20.50 -20.10 1.84
C LYS A 575 -19.03 -20.49 1.69
N GLY A 576 -18.79 -21.75 1.35
CA GLY A 576 -17.47 -22.28 1.04
C GLY A 576 -17.56 -23.63 0.32
N VAL A 577 -16.39 -24.21 0.04
CA VAL A 577 -16.24 -25.52 -0.60
C VAL A 577 -15.13 -26.25 0.15
N ILE A 578 -15.38 -27.50 0.55
CA ILE A 578 -14.38 -28.35 1.21
C ILE A 578 -13.74 -29.24 0.15
N ASP A 579 -12.41 -29.24 0.05
CA ASP A 579 -11.70 -30.01 -0.98
C ASP A 579 -11.90 -31.52 -0.82
N ARG A 580 -11.66 -32.06 0.37
CA ARG A 580 -11.81 -33.50 0.66
C ARG A 580 -12.20 -33.78 2.10
N VAL A 581 -13.07 -34.78 2.28
CA VAL A 581 -13.45 -35.32 3.60
C VAL A 581 -13.33 -36.84 3.60
N ASP A 582 -12.57 -37.37 4.54
CA ASP A 582 -12.33 -38.80 4.73
C ASP A 582 -13.00 -39.30 6.01
N VAL A 583 -13.52 -40.53 6.00
CA VAL A 583 -14.11 -41.16 7.20
C VAL A 583 -13.02 -41.86 7.99
N LEU A 584 -12.88 -41.49 9.27
CA LEU A 584 -12.00 -42.16 10.23
C LEU A 584 -12.75 -43.29 10.94
N GLU A 585 -13.93 -42.99 11.49
CA GLU A 585 -14.77 -43.96 12.21
C GLU A 585 -16.24 -43.74 11.86
N ARG A 586 -16.98 -44.81 11.54
CA ARG A 586 -18.43 -44.72 11.34
C ARG A 586 -19.16 -44.84 12.68
N LYS A 587 -20.02 -43.87 13.02
CA LYS A 587 -20.83 -43.91 14.26
C LYS A 587 -22.32 -43.71 13.96
N LYS A 588 -23.18 -44.23 14.84
CA LYS A 588 -24.66 -44.15 14.72
C LYS A 588 -25.25 -42.72 14.83
N GLY A 589 -24.43 -41.69 15.00
CA GLY A 589 -24.86 -40.29 15.17
C GLY A 589 -24.05 -39.27 14.38
N GLY A 590 -23.33 -39.70 13.34
CA GLY A 590 -22.40 -38.88 12.54
C GLY A 590 -21.04 -39.56 12.41
N ASP A 591 -20.44 -39.55 11.22
CA ASP A 591 -19.12 -40.16 11.04
C ASP A 591 -18.07 -39.26 11.70
N SER A 592 -17.05 -39.85 12.34
CA SER A 592 -15.84 -39.10 12.68
C SER A 592 -15.00 -38.95 11.42
N VAL A 593 -14.66 -37.71 11.06
CA VAL A 593 -14.03 -37.40 9.77
C VAL A 593 -12.70 -36.66 9.91
N GLU A 594 -11.86 -36.83 8.89
CA GLU A 594 -10.72 -35.97 8.60
C GLU A 594 -11.06 -35.03 7.45
N ILE A 595 -10.80 -33.73 7.63
CA ILE A 595 -11.01 -32.71 6.60
C ILE A 595 -9.65 -32.27 6.07
N ILE A 596 -9.48 -32.35 4.76
CA ILE A 596 -8.22 -32.08 4.07
C ILE A 596 -8.43 -30.90 3.10
N ASP A 597 -7.56 -29.89 3.17
CA ASP A 597 -7.50 -28.74 2.25
C ASP A 597 -6.11 -28.71 1.60
N TYR A 598 -6.07 -28.72 0.27
CA TYR A 598 -4.83 -28.76 -0.49
C TYR A 598 -4.25 -27.35 -0.66
N LYS A 599 -2.93 -27.22 -0.49
CA LYS A 599 -2.20 -25.96 -0.66
C LYS A 599 -1.00 -26.15 -1.59
N THR A 600 -0.83 -25.23 -2.54
CA THR A 600 0.31 -25.17 -3.47
C THR A 600 1.33 -24.11 -3.02
N GLY A 601 1.65 -24.10 -1.72
CA GLY A 601 2.57 -23.14 -1.13
C GLY A 601 3.43 -23.78 -0.04
N ARG A 602 4.28 -22.99 0.62
CA ARG A 602 5.19 -23.49 1.65
C ARG A 602 4.48 -23.86 2.95
N VAL A 603 5.00 -24.89 3.61
CA VAL A 603 4.55 -25.34 4.93
C VAL A 603 4.84 -24.27 5.99
N PRO A 604 3.85 -23.89 6.84
CA PRO A 604 4.08 -23.01 7.98
C PRO A 604 5.06 -23.64 8.99
N LYS A 605 5.92 -22.83 9.59
CA LYS A 605 6.90 -23.30 10.59
C LYS A 605 6.26 -23.66 11.94
N SER A 606 5.08 -23.13 12.25
CA SER A 606 4.35 -23.41 13.50
C SER A 606 2.83 -23.23 13.37
N LYS A 607 2.07 -23.76 14.33
CA LYS A 607 0.61 -23.54 14.45
C LYS A 607 0.23 -22.06 14.54
N ARG A 608 1.11 -21.21 15.10
CA ARG A 608 0.88 -19.75 15.19
C ARG A 608 1.06 -19.04 13.87
N ASP A 609 1.86 -19.59 12.97
CA ASP A 609 2.12 -19.03 11.64
C ASP A 609 1.11 -19.51 10.60
N ALA A 610 0.30 -20.53 10.94
CA ALA A 610 -0.71 -21.10 10.07
C ALA A 610 -2.04 -20.35 10.23
N ASP A 611 -2.62 -19.94 9.10
CA ASP A 611 -3.98 -19.40 9.05
C ASP A 611 -4.99 -20.56 9.12
N LEU A 612 -5.35 -20.98 10.33
CA LEU A 612 -6.20 -22.16 10.59
C LEU A 612 -7.69 -21.90 10.35
N GLU A 613 -8.08 -20.65 10.12
CA GLU A 613 -9.47 -20.23 10.19
C GLU A 613 -10.32 -20.88 9.10
N GLN A 614 -9.76 -21.07 7.91
CA GLN A 614 -10.44 -21.74 6.80
C GLN A 614 -10.83 -23.18 7.17
N LEU A 615 -9.93 -23.95 7.77
CA LEU A 615 -10.23 -25.32 8.23
C LEU A 615 -11.23 -25.30 9.40
N LEU A 616 -11.11 -24.36 10.35
CA LEU A 616 -12.10 -24.24 11.43
C LEU A 616 -13.51 -23.92 10.91
N ILE A 617 -13.64 -23.14 9.83
CA ILE A 617 -14.92 -22.93 9.13
C ILE A 617 -15.44 -24.24 8.55
N TYR A 618 -14.57 -25.07 7.96
CA TYR A 618 -14.96 -26.37 7.42
C TYR A 618 -15.39 -27.34 8.52
N ALA A 619 -14.75 -27.30 9.69
CA ALA A 619 -15.17 -28.06 10.86
C ALA A 619 -16.58 -27.68 11.32
N ILE A 620 -16.92 -26.37 11.32
CA ILE A 620 -18.29 -25.90 11.60
C ILE A 620 -19.26 -26.45 10.56
N ALA A 621 -18.92 -26.38 9.28
CA ALA A 621 -19.76 -26.89 8.20
C ALA A 621 -19.98 -28.40 8.30
N SER A 622 -18.94 -29.16 8.65
CA SER A 622 -19.03 -30.61 8.86
C SER A 622 -20.02 -30.97 9.97
N LYS A 623 -19.95 -30.28 11.11
CA LYS A 623 -20.84 -30.53 12.25
C LYS A 623 -22.27 -30.07 12.02
N GLU A 624 -22.47 -28.89 11.43
CA GLU A 624 -23.80 -28.27 11.31
C GLU A 624 -24.57 -28.66 10.04
N VAL A 625 -23.86 -28.91 8.93
CA VAL A 625 -24.50 -29.18 7.63
C VAL A 625 -24.51 -30.67 7.34
N PHE A 626 -23.38 -31.35 7.58
CA PHE A 626 -23.24 -32.77 7.22
C PHE A 626 -23.51 -33.72 8.40
N GLY A 627 -23.57 -33.19 9.62
CA GLY A 627 -23.79 -33.99 10.83
C GLY A 627 -22.61 -34.89 11.19
N ASP A 628 -21.41 -34.59 10.67
CA ASP A 628 -20.19 -35.34 10.89
C ASP A 628 -19.33 -34.69 11.99
N GLU A 629 -18.56 -35.49 12.72
CA GLU A 629 -17.69 -35.04 13.80
C GLU A 629 -16.26 -34.86 13.26
N PRO A 630 -15.78 -33.62 13.03
CA PRO A 630 -14.41 -33.40 12.55
C PRO A 630 -13.42 -33.69 13.68
N LYS A 631 -12.71 -34.81 13.60
CA LYS A 631 -11.66 -35.16 14.59
C LYS A 631 -10.29 -34.63 14.18
N LYS A 632 -9.99 -34.60 12.88
CA LYS A 632 -8.68 -34.23 12.34
C LYS A 632 -8.84 -33.22 11.20
N MET A 633 -8.06 -32.15 11.25
CA MET A 633 -8.04 -31.09 10.24
C MET A 633 -6.63 -31.01 9.67
N THR A 634 -6.49 -31.13 8.35
CA THR A 634 -5.18 -31.25 7.70
C THR A 634 -5.04 -30.26 6.54
N TYR A 635 -4.01 -29.41 6.61
CA TYR A 635 -3.51 -28.75 5.41
C TYR A 635 -2.51 -29.67 4.73
N TYR A 636 -2.75 -29.99 3.46
CA TYR A 636 -1.83 -30.79 2.67
C TYR A 636 -1.05 -29.89 1.72
N PHE A 637 0.24 -29.68 2.00
CA PHE A 637 1.11 -28.86 1.18
C PHE A 637 1.74 -29.72 0.08
N LEU A 638 1.30 -29.50 -1.15
CA LEU A 638 1.75 -30.27 -2.32
C LEU A 638 3.17 -29.92 -2.74
N ASP A 639 3.66 -28.71 -2.41
CA ASP A 639 5.00 -28.25 -2.78
C ASP A 639 6.12 -29.10 -2.15
N ASP A 640 5.96 -29.44 -0.87
CA ASP A 640 6.92 -30.23 -0.09
C ASP A 640 6.36 -31.62 0.29
N ASN A 641 5.16 -31.96 -0.18
CA ASN A 641 4.43 -33.19 0.11
C ASN A 641 4.26 -33.49 1.63
N GLN A 642 4.04 -32.43 2.40
CA GLN A 642 3.93 -32.44 3.87
C GLN A 642 2.51 -32.13 4.35
N GLU A 643 2.15 -32.77 5.46
CA GLU A 643 0.85 -32.58 6.12
C GLU A 643 1.04 -31.77 7.40
N PHE A 644 0.17 -30.78 7.59
CA PHE A 644 0.02 -30.09 8.87
C PHE A 644 -1.37 -30.40 9.43
N SER A 645 -1.42 -31.27 10.45
CA SER A 645 -2.67 -31.72 11.05
C SER A 645 -2.86 -31.19 12.47
N PHE A 646 -4.10 -30.93 12.84
CA PHE A 646 -4.49 -30.59 14.21
C PHE A 646 -5.92 -31.03 14.52
N GLU A 647 -6.26 -31.14 15.79
CA GLU A 647 -7.64 -31.40 16.23
C GLU A 647 -8.37 -30.06 16.47
N PRO A 648 -9.64 -29.93 16.03
CA PRO A 648 -10.39 -28.70 16.21
C PRO A 648 -10.81 -28.54 17.67
N ASN A 649 -10.60 -27.34 18.22
CA ASN A 649 -11.01 -27.00 19.59
C ASN A 649 -12.30 -26.16 19.57
N ASP A 650 -13.32 -26.55 20.34
CA ASP A 650 -14.59 -25.82 20.47
C ASP A 650 -14.41 -24.37 20.92
N ALA A 651 -13.38 -24.05 21.71
CA ALA A 651 -13.06 -22.68 22.08
C ALA A 651 -12.54 -21.85 20.90
N GLU A 652 -11.72 -22.44 20.02
CA GLU A 652 -11.22 -21.80 18.79
C GLU A 652 -12.37 -21.60 17.80
N ILE A 653 -13.26 -22.60 17.65
CA ILE A 653 -14.46 -22.52 16.81
C ILE A 653 -15.37 -21.36 17.24
N ARG A 654 -15.63 -21.20 18.55
CA ARG A 654 -16.45 -20.09 19.05
C ARG A 654 -15.85 -18.73 18.72
N LYS A 655 -14.53 -18.56 18.91
CA LYS A 655 -13.82 -17.32 18.55
C LYS A 655 -13.93 -17.01 17.06
N VAL A 656 -13.79 -18.02 16.19
CA VAL A 656 -13.94 -17.85 14.75
C VAL A 656 -15.36 -17.40 14.39
N LYS A 657 -16.40 -17.98 15.00
CA LYS A 657 -17.80 -17.53 14.79
C LYS A 657 -18.01 -16.08 15.20
N GLU A 658 -17.48 -15.68 16.36
CA GLU A 658 -17.57 -14.31 16.86
C GLU A 658 -16.82 -13.33 15.95
N ARG A 659 -15.61 -13.66 15.53
CA ARG A 659 -14.83 -12.86 14.57
C ARG A 659 -15.59 -12.68 13.26
N ILE A 660 -16.07 -13.77 12.66
CA ILE A 660 -16.82 -13.71 11.39
C ILE A 660 -18.03 -12.79 11.51
N ARG A 661 -18.80 -12.90 12.60
CA ARG A 661 -19.94 -12.01 12.86
C ARG A 661 -19.49 -10.56 12.95
N GLY A 662 -18.49 -10.27 13.78
CA GLY A 662 -17.96 -8.91 13.95
C GLY A 662 -17.43 -8.31 12.64
N THR A 663 -16.72 -9.09 11.83
CA THR A 663 -16.22 -8.65 10.52
C THR A 663 -17.38 -8.36 9.54
N ILE A 664 -18.43 -9.18 9.52
CA ILE A 664 -19.61 -8.93 8.66
C ILE A 664 -20.39 -7.70 9.13
N ASP A 665 -20.56 -7.52 10.44
CA ASP A 665 -21.19 -6.32 11.02
C ASP A 665 -20.40 -5.07 10.60
N MET A 666 -19.07 -5.11 10.74
CA MET A 666 -18.20 -4.04 10.26
C MET A 666 -18.36 -3.80 8.76
N ILE A 667 -18.42 -4.84 7.92
CA ILE A 667 -18.63 -4.68 6.46
C ILE A 667 -19.94 -3.92 6.19
N LYS A 668 -21.01 -4.23 6.92
CA LYS A 668 -22.32 -3.59 6.73
C LYS A 668 -22.34 -2.12 7.13
N THR A 669 -21.62 -1.75 8.20
CA THR A 669 -21.60 -0.37 8.71
C THR A 669 -20.43 0.46 8.18
N SER A 670 -19.50 -0.16 7.43
CA SER A 670 -18.27 0.48 6.98
C SER A 670 -18.52 1.43 5.81
N ASP A 671 -17.78 2.53 5.79
CA ASP A 671 -17.61 3.41 4.63
C ASP A 671 -16.44 2.98 3.73
N PHE A 672 -15.85 1.82 4.01
CA PHE A 672 -14.74 1.20 3.31
C PHE A 672 -13.49 2.07 3.25
N LYS A 673 -13.17 2.79 4.33
CA LYS A 673 -11.94 3.59 4.43
C LYS A 673 -10.69 2.75 4.08
N PRO A 674 -9.77 3.30 3.27
CA PRO A 674 -8.53 2.63 2.92
C PRO A 674 -7.59 2.50 4.12
N THR A 675 -6.89 1.38 4.21
CA THR A 675 -5.85 1.11 5.22
C THR A 675 -4.52 0.79 4.54
N PRO A 676 -3.90 1.77 3.88
CA PRO A 676 -2.75 1.50 3.03
C PRO A 676 -1.51 1.15 3.85
N SER A 677 -0.74 0.18 3.36
CA SER A 677 0.58 -0.16 3.88
C SER A 677 1.44 -0.69 2.74
N VAL A 678 2.75 -0.48 2.80
CA VAL A 678 3.69 -0.92 1.74
C VAL A 678 3.49 -2.42 1.42
N HIS A 679 3.37 -3.25 2.45
CA HIS A 679 3.21 -4.70 2.28
C HIS A 679 1.89 -5.09 1.60
N VAL A 680 0.78 -4.44 1.98
CA VAL A 680 -0.54 -4.72 1.41
C VAL A 680 -0.67 -4.13 0.00
N CYS A 681 -0.27 -2.87 -0.17
CA CYS A 681 -0.42 -2.13 -1.44
C CYS A 681 0.41 -2.74 -2.57
N LYS A 682 1.64 -3.21 -2.27
CA LYS A 682 2.52 -3.81 -3.28
C LYS A 682 1.92 -5.05 -3.95
N ASN A 683 1.17 -5.85 -3.17
CA ASN A 683 0.57 -7.11 -3.62
C ASN A 683 -0.92 -6.98 -3.97
N CYS A 684 -1.49 -5.77 -3.91
CA CYS A 684 -2.90 -5.55 -4.17
C CYS A 684 -3.21 -5.57 -5.67
N ASP A 685 -4.25 -6.32 -6.07
CA ASP A 685 -4.68 -6.41 -7.48
C ASP A 685 -5.21 -5.08 -8.05
N PHE A 686 -5.56 -4.14 -7.18
CA PHE A 686 -6.09 -2.83 -7.55
C PHE A 686 -5.05 -1.71 -7.40
N LYS A 687 -3.76 -2.05 -7.23
CA LYS A 687 -2.70 -1.06 -7.02
C LYS A 687 -2.66 0.00 -8.12
N ASP A 688 -2.98 -0.35 -9.36
CA ASP A 688 -2.85 0.58 -10.51
C ASP A 688 -3.96 1.61 -10.59
N ILE A 689 -5.09 1.34 -9.91
CA ILE A 689 -6.26 2.22 -9.91
C ILE A 689 -6.54 2.81 -8.53
N CYS A 690 -5.79 2.44 -7.50
CA CYS A 690 -6.01 2.89 -6.12
C CYS A 690 -5.18 4.14 -5.80
N GLU A 691 -5.86 5.28 -5.64
CA GLU A 691 -5.23 6.56 -5.28
C GLU A 691 -4.63 6.62 -3.86
N TYR A 692 -4.99 5.65 -3.01
CA TYR A 692 -4.46 5.55 -1.65
C TYR A 692 -3.25 4.62 -1.55
N ARG A 693 -2.73 4.11 -2.68
CA ARG A 693 -1.60 3.17 -2.67
C ARG A 693 -0.35 3.82 -2.09
N VAL A 694 0.45 3.00 -1.42
CA VAL A 694 1.80 3.37 -0.95
C VAL A 694 2.79 2.48 -1.70
N LEU A 695 3.70 3.11 -2.46
CA LEU A 695 4.67 2.42 -3.32
C LEU A 695 5.99 2.12 -2.57
N SER A 696 6.38 2.94 -1.60
CA SER A 696 7.57 2.71 -0.74
C SER A 696 7.39 3.11 0.73
#